data_AF-A0A4R5QAT3-F1
#
_entry.id   AF-A0A4R5QAT3-F1
#
_cell.length_a   1.000
_cell.length_b   1.000
_cell.length_c   1.000
_cell.angle_alpha   90.00
_cell.angle_beta   90.00
_cell.angle_gamma   90.00
#
_symmetry.space_group_name_H-M   'P 1'
#
loop_
_entity.id
_entity.type
_entity.pdbx_description
1 polymer ?
#
loop_
_entity_poly.entity_id
_entity_poly.type
_entity_poly.pdbx_seq_one_letter_code
_entity_poly.pdbx_strand_id
1 'polypeptide(L)'
;MEHNNYDVFISYSHVDEDHAKELDYWLRSKGLKTFFDRRALRPGLPWVRAVEDAISRSNSVALLVGKQGIGSTQQYERELALVRQTEDKTFPVIPVLLPNSVSPPTGFLQLITWVDLSGGPNISAQNQGLSALLAAIRREDVESAAVRGSICPYMGLSSFREEDAAFFWGRKAAVDELVAKVRDYGLVAVVGRSGSGKSSLVYAGLLPALRRQRTVTWDVVALRPRATPLHALVQAFDPEIAQCGSTEAATRLETEVELLRTLVADTVMRLIAHKLANAPGQPNRLLIYVDEWDELYTATSSLESINARTQRAKDVDCFINLLLKMAAMENVRVVLTVRADSYGQLIRHPKLSRLLPFQQVNLGPMLREDLRAAIFMPATRAGLRFEPPSLVDQILDEVGTNEGMLPLLQYALKETWAHREGDTLTANGYIAAGRVVGAIQTTAQRIYDELSDDEKMAARRLFLGLVRPGEGREDTRARISMPEDSLMLAVVGKFAGRTARLLVTGSETATEIDRTVADRPLNVAPIWIRATVEVAHEALIRNWPTLREWLDDNRDNLRARAAILQQETEWIRQGRRPELLLPRGYQLERARTLLDRPGDVLVEDLREYITLSIERAQQYEQAEYEEKFRVAAMELAGEIERATGNLFRLDETLKNLCENVRKDLPFEFVAIQLNDKETKIIQTVYGVGLETNWYSIAKHSYRIEPDLNPALWDIQAHIAASDPPRAEIISGRDSRFDQFIYKAFKHENIERVFAPIILAREHEALEACRWNIISREPHVETATSFDRRVVLEISPGDLDRLKRTGNFEIIGTIEAGYRSRRNISQRDSEKLIELAGRYAPELRRASLENVFAIIARNAMRMLEADAASLHFLLDREEKQYIYEAWAGHRYSSITGPRPEGLGYQSLQARRTMVVPDREKNHDECHMRDFFPEAYAEGMQAEAAIPIFFSTGQSGLYSAHDRHHVDRGEKHGILYVRFNRPHWFTKGEIEWLEFFARRATQAIQQATYYTLYRENARRLVNLHSVAQSLADNSESGDILDAIAGSAMNAFAADIVTVYEYQAAKEKFEHELGIAGRFIAIEKTRWAPLEPDSSPYLVVKSGFSVYEENAPSNQKLCPPAASQNALQNRFVVREKITSAACVLLKTNQEIVGAMFVSYRRHHEFTPDERSLLEILASNAAVAIRNRRQLSRVGSGEISTLPTPQAASSSIFPER
;
A
#
# COMPACT_ATOMS: atom_id res chain seq x y z
N MET A 1 -42.64 -48.67 -80.88
CA MET A 1 -43.19 -47.68 -79.94
C MET A 1 -42.47 -46.38 -80.23
N GLU A 2 -43.18 -45.37 -80.73
CA GLU A 2 -42.59 -44.05 -81.06
C GLU A 2 -41.91 -43.46 -79.83
N HIS A 3 -40.63 -43.10 -79.96
CA HIS A 3 -39.86 -42.48 -78.88
C HIS A 3 -40.39 -41.07 -78.62
N ASN A 4 -41.09 -40.87 -77.50
CA ASN A 4 -41.64 -39.58 -77.10
C ASN A 4 -40.50 -38.67 -76.59
N ASN A 5 -39.88 -37.88 -77.48
CA ASN A 5 -38.95 -36.81 -77.11
C ASN A 5 -39.70 -35.55 -76.64
N TYR A 6 -39.09 -34.79 -75.73
CA TYR A 6 -39.58 -33.48 -75.26
C TYR A 6 -38.86 -32.35 -76.02
N ASP A 7 -39.55 -31.24 -76.27
CA ASP A 7 -38.94 -30.06 -76.90
C ASP A 7 -38.14 -29.23 -75.90
N VAL A 8 -38.63 -29.13 -74.65
CA VAL A 8 -37.97 -28.39 -73.57
C VAL A 8 -38.19 -29.04 -72.21
N PHE A 9 -37.12 -29.13 -71.43
CA PHE A 9 -37.15 -29.46 -70.01
C PHE A 9 -37.23 -28.17 -69.19
N ILE A 10 -38.21 -28.03 -68.30
CA ILE A 10 -38.37 -26.86 -67.44
C ILE A 10 -37.73 -27.16 -66.08
N SER A 11 -36.60 -26.52 -65.80
CA SER A 11 -35.85 -26.63 -64.55
C SER A 11 -36.12 -25.41 -63.67
N TYR A 12 -36.67 -25.62 -62.47
CA TYR A 12 -37.16 -24.53 -61.61
C TYR A 12 -36.93 -24.82 -60.13
N SER A 13 -36.91 -23.78 -59.30
CA SER A 13 -36.91 -23.91 -57.83
C SER A 13 -38.33 -24.02 -57.29
N HIS A 14 -38.56 -24.75 -56.20
CA HIS A 14 -39.90 -24.93 -55.64
C HIS A 14 -40.61 -23.61 -55.27
N VAL A 15 -39.85 -22.58 -54.89
CA VAL A 15 -40.41 -21.24 -54.60
C VAL A 15 -40.92 -20.52 -55.85
N ASP A 16 -40.48 -20.96 -57.02
CA ASP A 16 -40.85 -20.42 -58.33
C ASP A 16 -41.86 -21.33 -59.07
N GLU A 17 -42.47 -22.28 -58.36
CA GLU A 17 -43.37 -23.29 -58.95
C GLU A 17 -44.56 -22.66 -59.69
N ASP A 18 -45.13 -21.58 -59.17
CA ASP A 18 -46.29 -20.93 -59.80
C ASP A 18 -45.91 -20.29 -61.15
N HIS A 19 -44.72 -19.67 -61.21
CA HIS A 19 -44.13 -19.17 -62.45
C HIS A 19 -43.79 -20.30 -63.44
N ALA A 20 -43.27 -21.42 -62.94
CA ALA A 20 -42.96 -22.59 -63.77
C ALA A 20 -44.23 -23.21 -64.39
N LYS A 21 -45.33 -23.30 -63.62
CA LYS A 21 -46.65 -23.76 -64.11
C LYS A 21 -47.22 -22.83 -65.18
N GLU A 22 -47.12 -21.51 -64.98
CA GLU A 22 -47.57 -20.52 -65.95
C GLU A 22 -46.83 -20.67 -67.28
N LEU A 23 -45.50 -20.79 -67.22
CA LEU A 23 -44.65 -20.98 -68.39
C LEU A 23 -44.92 -22.33 -69.09
N ASP A 24 -45.07 -23.40 -68.32
CA ASP A 24 -45.38 -24.74 -68.82
C ASP A 24 -46.70 -24.79 -69.60
N TYR A 25 -47.76 -24.15 -69.07
CA TYR A 25 -49.03 -24.01 -69.75
C TYR A 25 -48.89 -23.21 -71.06
N TRP A 26 -48.16 -22.09 -71.01
CA TRP A 26 -47.95 -21.23 -72.17
C TRP A 26 -47.19 -21.96 -73.29
N LEU A 27 -46.08 -22.65 -72.99
CA LEU A 27 -45.29 -23.39 -73.97
C LEU A 27 -46.09 -24.50 -74.67
N ARG A 28 -46.95 -25.21 -73.93
CA ARG A 28 -47.86 -26.22 -74.52
C ARG A 28 -48.93 -25.61 -75.40
N SER A 29 -49.47 -24.44 -75.04
CA SER A 29 -50.42 -23.72 -75.90
C SER A 29 -49.82 -23.32 -77.26
N LYS A 30 -48.48 -23.24 -77.34
CA LYS A 30 -47.71 -23.01 -78.59
C LYS A 30 -47.30 -24.30 -79.32
N GLY A 31 -47.79 -25.45 -78.87
CA GLY A 31 -47.59 -26.76 -79.52
C GLY A 31 -46.33 -27.51 -79.10
N LEU A 32 -45.59 -27.06 -78.08
CA LEU A 32 -44.37 -27.73 -77.60
C LEU A 32 -44.66 -28.85 -76.59
N LYS A 33 -43.91 -29.95 -76.68
CA LYS A 33 -43.90 -31.04 -75.69
C LYS A 33 -42.95 -30.66 -74.55
N THR A 34 -43.49 -30.23 -73.41
CA THR A 34 -42.68 -29.88 -72.23
C THR A 34 -42.53 -31.05 -71.24
N PHE A 35 -41.35 -31.19 -70.64
CA PHE A 35 -41.16 -31.98 -69.43
C PHE A 35 -41.25 -31.07 -68.20
N PHE A 36 -42.22 -31.35 -67.33
CA PHE A 36 -42.48 -30.68 -66.06
C PHE A 36 -42.72 -31.75 -65.00
N ASP A 37 -41.83 -31.82 -64.02
CA ASP A 37 -41.68 -32.92 -63.05
C ASP A 37 -42.99 -33.26 -62.29
N ARG A 38 -43.76 -32.26 -61.84
CA ARG A 38 -45.06 -32.42 -61.14
C ARG A 38 -46.10 -33.17 -61.94
N ARG A 39 -45.99 -33.19 -63.27
CA ARG A 39 -46.91 -33.91 -64.17
C ARG A 39 -46.31 -35.20 -64.72
N ALA A 40 -45.00 -35.22 -64.97
CA ALA A 40 -44.35 -36.28 -65.74
C ALA A 40 -43.78 -37.43 -64.88
N LEU A 41 -43.54 -37.21 -63.58
CA LEU A 41 -43.02 -38.25 -62.69
C LEU A 41 -44.14 -39.17 -62.19
N ARG A 42 -43.95 -40.49 -62.36
CA ARG A 42 -44.85 -41.52 -61.81
C ARG A 42 -44.48 -41.82 -60.36
N PRO A 43 -45.44 -41.83 -59.42
CA PRO A 43 -45.19 -42.29 -58.06
C PRO A 43 -44.59 -43.71 -58.04
N GLY A 44 -43.54 -43.93 -57.24
CA GLY A 44 -42.90 -45.24 -57.03
C GLY A 44 -41.62 -45.53 -57.83
N LEU A 45 -41.10 -44.58 -58.64
CA LEU A 45 -39.83 -44.72 -59.37
C LEU A 45 -38.75 -43.75 -58.83
N PRO A 46 -37.44 -44.08 -58.92
CA PRO A 46 -36.36 -43.17 -58.55
C PRO A 46 -36.36 -41.91 -59.44
N TRP A 47 -36.69 -40.76 -58.84
CA TRP A 47 -36.89 -39.49 -59.57
C TRP A 47 -35.60 -38.99 -60.25
N VAL A 48 -34.41 -39.21 -59.66
CA VAL A 48 -33.11 -38.80 -60.23
C VAL A 48 -32.89 -39.40 -61.63
N ARG A 49 -33.08 -40.72 -61.79
CA ARG A 49 -32.95 -41.38 -63.09
C ARG A 49 -34.00 -40.89 -64.08
N ALA A 50 -35.20 -40.59 -63.62
CA ALA A 50 -36.26 -40.05 -64.47
C ALA A 50 -35.94 -38.63 -64.95
N VAL A 51 -35.29 -37.81 -64.13
CA VAL A 51 -34.81 -36.47 -64.50
C VAL A 51 -33.61 -36.55 -65.45
N GLU A 52 -32.64 -37.44 -65.23
CA GLU A 52 -31.53 -37.70 -66.17
C GLU A 52 -32.05 -38.19 -67.54
N ASP A 53 -32.98 -39.16 -67.54
CA ASP A 53 -33.64 -39.65 -68.74
C ASP A 53 -34.45 -38.55 -69.44
N ALA A 54 -35.12 -37.68 -68.68
CA ALA A 54 -35.90 -36.58 -69.23
C ALA A 54 -35.01 -35.50 -69.85
N ILE A 55 -33.95 -35.10 -69.15
CA ILE A 55 -32.97 -34.14 -69.66
C ILE A 55 -32.35 -34.71 -70.92
N SER A 56 -31.96 -35.99 -70.98
CA SER A 56 -31.36 -36.62 -72.18
C SER A 56 -32.33 -36.76 -73.37
N ARG A 57 -33.64 -36.90 -73.12
CA ARG A 57 -34.69 -36.97 -74.16
C ARG A 57 -35.29 -35.61 -74.54
N SER A 58 -34.83 -34.52 -73.93
CA SER A 58 -35.27 -33.15 -74.27
C SER A 58 -34.41 -32.53 -75.36
N ASN A 59 -34.96 -31.64 -76.20
CA ASN A 59 -34.21 -30.94 -77.23
C ASN A 59 -33.54 -29.64 -76.74
N SER A 60 -33.99 -29.12 -75.60
CA SER A 60 -33.47 -27.93 -74.90
C SER A 60 -33.79 -28.00 -73.40
N VAL A 61 -33.13 -27.15 -72.59
CA VAL A 61 -33.42 -26.97 -71.15
C VAL A 61 -33.64 -25.48 -70.88
N ALA A 62 -34.76 -25.13 -70.25
CA ALA A 62 -35.04 -23.80 -69.72
C ALA A 62 -34.78 -23.78 -68.21
N LEU A 63 -33.79 -23.00 -67.76
CA LEU A 63 -33.40 -22.84 -66.36
C LEU A 63 -34.03 -21.55 -65.79
N LEU A 64 -35.05 -21.69 -64.95
CA LEU A 64 -35.77 -20.54 -64.39
C LEU A 64 -35.06 -19.97 -63.16
N VAL A 65 -34.74 -18.68 -63.17
CA VAL A 65 -33.99 -18.02 -62.09
C VAL A 65 -34.89 -16.99 -61.41
N GLY A 66 -35.38 -17.34 -60.22
CA GLY A 66 -36.22 -16.47 -59.39
C GLY A 66 -35.45 -15.60 -58.39
N LYS A 67 -36.19 -14.90 -57.52
CA LYS A 67 -35.65 -13.96 -56.50
C LYS A 67 -34.62 -14.59 -55.56
N GLN A 68 -34.77 -15.89 -55.26
CA GLN A 68 -33.86 -16.63 -54.37
C GLN A 68 -32.71 -17.33 -55.11
N GLY A 69 -32.58 -17.13 -56.43
CA GLY A 69 -31.58 -17.79 -57.26
C GLY A 69 -31.93 -19.24 -57.58
N ILE A 70 -30.90 -20.04 -57.88
CA ILE A 70 -31.06 -21.45 -58.29
C ILE A 70 -31.21 -22.35 -57.06
N GLY A 71 -32.30 -23.11 -56.98
CA GLY A 71 -32.56 -24.07 -55.89
C GLY A 71 -31.58 -25.24 -55.85
N SER A 72 -31.42 -25.89 -54.70
CA SER A 72 -30.42 -26.97 -54.51
C SER A 72 -30.58 -28.16 -55.47
N THR A 73 -31.81 -28.55 -55.80
CA THR A 73 -32.14 -29.55 -56.85
C THR A 73 -31.84 -29.06 -58.24
N GLN A 74 -32.22 -27.81 -58.49
CA GLN A 74 -32.03 -27.15 -59.76
C GLN A 74 -30.54 -27.03 -60.11
N GLN A 75 -29.65 -26.98 -59.11
CA GLN A 75 -28.21 -27.02 -59.34
C GLN A 75 -27.73 -28.35 -59.93
N TYR A 76 -28.34 -29.48 -59.58
CA TYR A 76 -28.01 -30.79 -60.17
C TYR A 76 -28.51 -30.88 -61.62
N GLU A 77 -29.74 -30.41 -61.88
CA GLU A 77 -30.30 -30.31 -63.24
C GLU A 77 -29.47 -29.39 -64.14
N ARG A 78 -29.01 -28.26 -63.59
CA ARG A 78 -28.07 -27.34 -64.24
C ARG A 78 -26.79 -28.05 -64.64
N GLU A 79 -26.11 -28.74 -63.72
CA GLU A 79 -24.86 -29.45 -64.06
C GLU A 79 -25.08 -30.52 -65.13
N LEU A 80 -26.18 -31.29 -65.07
CA LEU A 80 -26.52 -32.28 -66.11
C LEU A 80 -26.76 -31.64 -67.47
N ALA A 81 -27.51 -30.54 -67.52
CA ALA A 81 -27.76 -29.79 -68.75
C ALA A 81 -26.45 -29.21 -69.34
N LEU A 82 -25.56 -28.71 -68.49
CA LEU A 82 -24.25 -28.20 -68.90
C LEU A 82 -23.32 -29.31 -69.40
N VAL A 83 -23.27 -30.45 -68.72
CA VAL A 83 -22.51 -31.62 -69.18
C VAL A 83 -23.01 -32.08 -70.56
N ARG A 84 -24.33 -32.12 -70.75
CA ARG A 84 -24.89 -32.42 -72.06
C ARG A 84 -24.52 -31.38 -73.12
N GLN A 85 -24.53 -30.10 -72.78
CA GLN A 85 -24.09 -29.03 -73.69
C GLN A 85 -22.59 -29.13 -74.03
N THR A 86 -21.76 -29.69 -73.14
CA THR A 86 -20.36 -29.99 -73.48
C THR A 86 -20.20 -31.17 -74.44
N GLU A 87 -21.10 -32.16 -74.37
CA GLU A 87 -21.12 -33.32 -75.26
C GLU A 87 -21.74 -32.97 -76.64
N ASP A 88 -22.79 -32.15 -76.65
CA ASP A 88 -23.44 -31.58 -77.84
C ASP A 88 -23.48 -30.04 -77.74
N LYS A 89 -22.55 -29.37 -78.44
CA LYS A 89 -22.44 -27.90 -78.44
C LYS A 89 -23.66 -27.18 -79.02
N THR A 90 -24.54 -27.88 -79.73
CA THR A 90 -25.78 -27.33 -80.30
C THR A 90 -26.97 -27.45 -79.36
N PHE A 91 -26.80 -28.07 -78.19
CA PHE A 91 -27.84 -28.23 -77.18
C PHE A 91 -28.11 -26.91 -76.43
N PRO A 92 -29.32 -26.31 -76.53
CA PRO A 92 -29.62 -25.05 -75.86
C PRO A 92 -29.88 -25.25 -74.37
N VAL A 93 -29.09 -24.56 -73.54
CA VAL A 93 -29.34 -24.35 -72.11
C VAL A 93 -29.68 -22.88 -71.95
N ILE A 94 -30.95 -22.58 -71.65
CA ILE A 94 -31.53 -21.24 -71.76
C ILE A 94 -31.85 -20.74 -70.34
N PRO A 95 -31.05 -19.82 -69.76
CA PRO A 95 -31.43 -19.15 -68.52
C PRO A 95 -32.62 -18.23 -68.76
N VAL A 96 -33.59 -18.24 -67.87
CA VAL A 96 -34.81 -17.42 -67.93
C VAL A 96 -34.98 -16.69 -66.60
N LEU A 97 -34.84 -15.37 -66.58
CA LEU A 97 -35.06 -14.54 -65.38
C LEU A 97 -36.56 -14.39 -65.11
N LEU A 98 -37.02 -14.67 -63.89
CA LEU A 98 -38.43 -14.57 -63.52
C LEU A 98 -38.78 -13.19 -62.91
N PRO A 99 -40.08 -12.84 -62.83
CA PRO A 99 -40.56 -11.67 -62.10
C PRO A 99 -39.92 -11.47 -60.72
N ASN A 100 -39.51 -10.24 -60.41
CA ASN A 100 -38.85 -9.84 -59.15
C ASN A 100 -37.45 -10.42 -58.91
N SER A 101 -36.77 -10.98 -59.92
CA SER A 101 -35.34 -11.31 -59.84
C SER A 101 -34.51 -10.02 -59.76
N VAL A 102 -33.55 -9.94 -58.83
CA VAL A 102 -32.64 -8.79 -58.71
C VAL A 102 -31.31 -9.15 -59.38
N SER A 103 -30.95 -8.44 -60.46
CA SER A 103 -29.72 -8.62 -61.26
C SER A 103 -29.70 -9.82 -62.21
N PRO A 104 -28.86 -9.79 -63.29
CA PRO A 104 -28.71 -10.89 -64.23
C PRO A 104 -28.26 -12.18 -63.51
N PRO A 105 -28.43 -13.36 -64.13
CA PRO A 105 -28.13 -14.65 -63.50
C PRO A 105 -26.73 -14.63 -62.88
N THR A 106 -26.51 -15.17 -61.69
CA THR A 106 -25.15 -15.21 -61.11
C THR A 106 -24.34 -16.38 -61.67
N GLY A 107 -23.02 -16.21 -61.78
CA GLY A 107 -22.09 -17.29 -62.11
C GLY A 107 -21.98 -17.66 -63.59
N PHE A 108 -21.84 -18.96 -63.89
CA PHE A 108 -21.70 -19.46 -65.28
C PHE A 108 -22.86 -19.02 -66.20
N LEU A 109 -24.05 -18.77 -65.65
CA LEU A 109 -25.21 -18.28 -66.41
C LEU A 109 -25.00 -16.87 -66.98
N GLN A 110 -23.99 -16.12 -66.51
CA GLN A 110 -23.56 -14.84 -67.11
C GLN A 110 -22.80 -15.03 -68.42
N LEU A 111 -22.20 -16.21 -68.62
CA LEU A 111 -21.38 -16.51 -69.80
C LEU A 111 -22.20 -17.00 -71.00
N ILE A 112 -23.51 -17.21 -70.80
CA ILE A 112 -24.48 -17.61 -71.82
C ILE A 112 -25.59 -16.56 -71.94
N THR A 113 -26.16 -16.39 -73.13
CA THR A 113 -27.27 -15.44 -73.36
C THR A 113 -28.52 -15.93 -72.64
N TRP A 114 -29.21 -15.04 -71.92
CA TRP A 114 -30.45 -15.35 -71.18
C TRP A 114 -31.68 -14.68 -71.78
N VAL A 115 -32.85 -15.20 -71.43
CA VAL A 115 -34.13 -14.56 -71.66
C VAL A 115 -34.54 -13.81 -70.40
N ASP A 116 -34.88 -12.53 -70.55
CA ASP A 116 -35.37 -11.71 -69.44
C ASP A 116 -36.91 -11.72 -69.40
N LEU A 117 -37.48 -12.31 -68.35
CA LEU A 117 -38.90 -12.20 -68.00
C LEU A 117 -39.10 -11.49 -66.65
N SER A 118 -38.23 -10.53 -66.29
CA SER A 118 -38.31 -9.80 -65.02
C SER A 118 -39.20 -8.54 -65.06
N GLY A 119 -39.65 -8.10 -66.24
CA GLY A 119 -40.27 -6.79 -66.52
C GLY A 119 -41.74 -6.59 -66.08
N GLY A 120 -42.26 -7.37 -65.13
CA GLY A 120 -43.63 -7.27 -64.63
C GLY A 120 -43.93 -8.38 -63.60
N PRO A 121 -45.10 -8.37 -62.94
CA PRO A 121 -45.41 -9.30 -61.86
C PRO A 121 -45.69 -10.75 -62.32
N ASN A 122 -46.08 -10.95 -63.58
CA ASN A 122 -46.44 -12.26 -64.15
C ASN A 122 -45.68 -12.51 -65.47
N ILE A 123 -45.50 -13.79 -65.83
CA ILE A 123 -44.77 -14.19 -67.05
C ILE A 123 -45.60 -13.93 -68.32
N SER A 124 -46.91 -14.15 -68.27
CA SER A 124 -47.84 -13.98 -69.41
C SER A 124 -47.88 -12.57 -70.01
N ALA A 125 -47.44 -11.54 -69.29
CA ALA A 125 -47.38 -10.17 -69.78
C ALA A 125 -46.14 -9.85 -70.63
N GLN A 126 -45.16 -10.77 -70.74
CA GLN A 126 -43.83 -10.49 -71.26
C GLN A 126 -43.60 -11.09 -72.66
N ASN A 127 -44.38 -10.58 -73.62
CA ASN A 127 -44.44 -11.11 -74.99
C ASN A 127 -43.08 -11.16 -75.72
N GLN A 128 -42.20 -10.16 -75.50
CA GLN A 128 -40.89 -10.11 -76.16
C GLN A 128 -39.95 -11.20 -75.62
N GLY A 129 -39.86 -11.35 -74.29
CA GLY A 129 -39.05 -12.40 -73.67
C GLY A 129 -39.61 -13.80 -73.96
N LEU A 130 -40.93 -13.99 -73.94
CA LEU A 130 -41.56 -15.27 -74.30
C LEU A 130 -41.33 -15.65 -75.77
N SER A 131 -41.29 -14.68 -76.68
CA SER A 131 -40.96 -14.91 -78.09
C SER A 131 -39.49 -15.29 -78.26
N ALA A 132 -38.57 -14.63 -77.53
CA ALA A 132 -37.16 -14.98 -77.52
C ALA A 132 -36.91 -16.39 -76.96
N LEU A 133 -37.64 -16.78 -75.90
CA LEU A 133 -37.59 -18.14 -75.36
C LEU A 133 -38.09 -19.17 -76.37
N LEU A 134 -39.17 -18.88 -77.09
CA LEU A 134 -39.71 -19.77 -78.12
C LEU A 134 -38.71 -19.96 -79.28
N ALA A 135 -38.09 -18.88 -79.75
CA ALA A 135 -37.05 -18.90 -80.78
C ALA A 135 -35.82 -19.71 -80.31
N ALA A 136 -35.38 -19.50 -79.06
CA ALA A 136 -34.26 -20.23 -78.47
C ALA A 136 -34.54 -21.74 -78.33
N ILE A 137 -35.77 -22.14 -77.95
CA ILE A 137 -36.18 -23.55 -77.89
C ILE A 137 -36.21 -24.19 -79.30
N ARG A 138 -36.61 -23.43 -80.32
CA ARG A 138 -36.65 -23.87 -81.72
C ARG A 138 -35.31 -23.81 -82.45
N ARG A 139 -34.28 -23.26 -81.80
CA ARG A 139 -32.92 -23.06 -82.37
C ARG A 139 -32.91 -22.09 -83.56
N GLU A 140 -33.74 -21.05 -83.49
CA GLU A 140 -33.74 -19.94 -84.44
C GLU A 140 -32.69 -18.89 -84.02
N ASP A 141 -32.02 -18.24 -84.99
CA ASP A 141 -30.98 -17.23 -84.71
C ASP A 141 -31.59 -15.95 -84.09
N VAL A 142 -31.03 -15.51 -82.95
CA VAL A 142 -31.40 -14.27 -82.27
C VAL A 142 -30.14 -13.42 -82.07
N GLU A 143 -30.11 -12.17 -82.56
CA GLU A 143 -28.98 -11.25 -82.36
C GLU A 143 -28.81 -10.90 -80.86
N SER A 144 -27.72 -11.33 -80.23
CA SER A 144 -27.36 -10.94 -78.86
C SER A 144 -25.84 -10.87 -78.66
N ALA A 145 -25.22 -9.78 -79.16
CA ALA A 145 -23.77 -9.55 -79.08
C ALA A 145 -23.33 -8.60 -77.93
N ALA A 146 -24.25 -7.92 -77.24
CA ALA A 146 -23.92 -6.78 -76.37
C ALA A 146 -23.63 -7.10 -74.88
N VAL A 147 -23.65 -8.37 -74.45
CA VAL A 147 -23.74 -8.71 -73.02
C VAL A 147 -22.41 -9.14 -72.36
N ARG A 148 -21.39 -9.56 -73.13
CA ARG A 148 -20.20 -10.22 -72.56
C ARG A 148 -19.21 -9.28 -71.84
N GLY A 149 -18.98 -8.06 -72.35
CA GLY A 149 -17.99 -7.11 -71.80
C GLY A 149 -18.40 -6.33 -70.54
N SER A 150 -19.62 -6.53 -70.01
CA SER A 150 -20.12 -5.89 -68.79
C SER A 150 -19.94 -6.73 -67.53
N ILE A 151 -19.39 -7.94 -67.64
CA ILE A 151 -19.18 -8.87 -66.52
C ILE A 151 -17.79 -8.66 -65.93
N CYS A 152 -17.70 -8.45 -64.63
CA CYS A 152 -16.42 -8.39 -63.90
C CYS A 152 -16.05 -9.78 -63.40
N PRO A 153 -14.95 -10.39 -63.87
CA PRO A 153 -14.56 -11.73 -63.46
C PRO A 153 -13.77 -11.77 -62.13
N TYR A 154 -13.50 -10.62 -61.51
CA TYR A 154 -12.68 -10.50 -60.29
C TYR A 154 -13.51 -10.07 -59.08
N MET A 155 -13.37 -10.78 -57.97
CA MET A 155 -14.28 -10.66 -56.81
C MET A 155 -13.86 -9.60 -55.78
N GLY A 156 -12.70 -8.96 -55.98
CA GLY A 156 -12.14 -8.02 -55.01
C GLY A 156 -11.82 -8.69 -53.68
N LEU A 157 -12.22 -8.05 -52.57
CA LEU A 157 -12.06 -8.61 -51.22
C LEU A 157 -13.11 -9.68 -50.86
N SER A 158 -14.02 -10.02 -51.78
CA SER A 158 -15.03 -11.06 -51.54
C SER A 158 -14.48 -12.44 -51.92
N SER A 159 -14.90 -13.49 -51.22
CA SER A 159 -14.58 -14.87 -51.60
C SER A 159 -15.40 -15.31 -52.82
N PHE A 160 -14.77 -16.01 -53.77
CA PHE A 160 -15.49 -16.76 -54.83
C PHE A 160 -16.53 -17.71 -54.21
N ARG A 161 -17.74 -17.68 -54.76
CA ARG A 161 -18.88 -18.55 -54.42
C ARG A 161 -19.04 -19.66 -55.45
N GLU A 162 -20.02 -20.54 -55.23
CA GLU A 162 -20.27 -21.70 -56.11
C GLU A 162 -20.64 -21.27 -57.53
N GLU A 163 -21.42 -20.19 -57.65
CA GLU A 163 -21.76 -19.55 -58.91
C GLU A 163 -20.51 -19.08 -59.68
N ASP A 164 -19.47 -18.61 -58.99
CA ASP A 164 -18.28 -18.02 -59.61
C ASP A 164 -17.28 -19.07 -60.13
N ALA A 165 -17.60 -20.36 -60.05
CA ALA A 165 -16.72 -21.47 -60.41
C ALA A 165 -16.14 -21.36 -61.84
N ALA A 166 -16.83 -20.69 -62.76
CA ALA A 166 -16.36 -20.47 -64.13
C ALA A 166 -15.14 -19.53 -64.21
N PHE A 167 -15.00 -18.63 -63.22
CA PHE A 167 -13.91 -17.67 -63.07
C PHE A 167 -12.86 -18.12 -62.05
N PHE A 168 -13.05 -19.26 -61.38
CA PHE A 168 -12.09 -19.80 -60.42
C PHE A 168 -11.02 -20.68 -61.11
N TRP A 169 -9.82 -20.14 -61.28
CA TRP A 169 -8.69 -20.78 -61.97
C TRP A 169 -7.42 -20.86 -61.10
N GLY A 170 -6.46 -21.70 -61.51
CA GLY A 170 -5.15 -21.83 -60.86
C GLY A 170 -5.09 -22.69 -59.60
N ARG A 171 -6.20 -23.30 -59.15
CA ARG A 171 -6.23 -24.15 -57.93
C ARG A 171 -6.63 -25.60 -58.20
N LYS A 172 -6.51 -26.08 -59.44
CA LYS A 172 -6.98 -27.42 -59.85
C LYS A 172 -6.39 -28.54 -58.98
N ALA A 173 -5.07 -28.57 -58.80
CA ALA A 173 -4.40 -29.62 -58.01
C ALA A 173 -4.91 -29.69 -56.57
N ALA A 174 -5.10 -28.53 -55.92
CA ALA A 174 -5.64 -28.45 -54.56
C ALA A 174 -7.12 -28.87 -54.48
N VAL A 175 -7.93 -28.56 -55.51
CA VAL A 175 -9.31 -29.04 -55.61
C VAL A 175 -9.34 -30.56 -55.76
N ASP A 176 -8.52 -31.12 -56.66
CA ASP A 176 -8.45 -32.56 -56.91
C ASP A 176 -8.01 -33.33 -55.65
N GLU A 177 -7.01 -32.81 -54.92
CA GLU A 177 -6.57 -33.34 -53.63
C GLU A 177 -7.69 -33.29 -52.57
N LEU A 178 -8.38 -32.15 -52.45
CA LEU A 178 -9.48 -31.99 -51.50
C LEU A 178 -10.66 -32.92 -51.81
N VAL A 179 -11.01 -33.09 -53.10
CA VAL A 179 -12.04 -34.04 -53.53
C VAL A 179 -11.65 -35.48 -53.19
N ALA A 180 -10.40 -35.86 -53.38
CA ALA A 180 -9.90 -37.19 -53.00
C ALA A 180 -9.98 -37.40 -51.47
N LYS A 181 -9.54 -36.43 -50.67
CA LYS A 181 -9.62 -36.50 -49.20
C LYS A 181 -11.06 -36.57 -48.69
N VAL A 182 -11.98 -35.78 -49.25
CA VAL A 182 -13.41 -35.80 -48.85
C VAL A 182 -14.10 -37.11 -49.23
N ARG A 183 -13.60 -37.81 -50.26
CA ARG A 183 -14.07 -39.16 -50.60
C ARG A 183 -13.67 -40.17 -49.53
N ASP A 184 -12.41 -40.14 -49.12
CA ASP A 184 -11.78 -41.17 -48.29
C ASP A 184 -11.98 -40.95 -46.78
N TYR A 185 -12.17 -39.70 -46.35
CA TYR A 185 -12.26 -39.32 -44.94
C TYR A 185 -13.55 -38.57 -44.62
N GLY A 186 -14.12 -38.87 -43.45
CA GLY A 186 -15.31 -38.20 -42.93
C GLY A 186 -15.10 -36.74 -42.54
N LEU A 187 -13.88 -36.37 -42.15
CA LEU A 187 -13.48 -35.01 -41.79
C LEU A 187 -12.20 -34.64 -42.53
N VAL A 188 -12.13 -33.43 -43.10
CA VAL A 188 -10.95 -32.91 -43.80
C VAL A 188 -10.71 -31.45 -43.44
N ALA A 189 -9.46 -31.10 -43.11
CA ALA A 189 -9.06 -29.72 -42.83
C ALA A 189 -8.35 -29.08 -44.03
N VAL A 190 -8.71 -27.85 -44.38
CA VAL A 190 -8.00 -27.01 -45.34
C VAL A 190 -7.18 -25.99 -44.57
N VAL A 191 -5.86 -26.14 -44.57
CA VAL A 191 -4.94 -25.33 -43.75
C VAL A 191 -4.16 -24.38 -44.64
N GLY A 192 -4.13 -23.10 -44.30
CA GLY A 192 -3.35 -22.12 -45.06
C GLY A 192 -3.39 -20.73 -44.43
N ARG A 193 -2.44 -19.85 -44.80
CA ARG A 193 -2.39 -18.46 -44.29
C ARG A 193 -3.68 -17.67 -44.57
N SER A 194 -3.87 -16.57 -43.85
CA SER A 194 -4.96 -15.63 -44.16
C SER A 194 -4.85 -15.14 -45.61
N GLY A 195 -5.99 -15.00 -46.31
CA GLY A 195 -6.00 -14.54 -47.71
C GLY A 195 -5.59 -15.59 -48.76
N SER A 196 -5.17 -16.81 -48.38
CA SER A 196 -4.74 -17.86 -49.33
C SER A 196 -5.84 -18.45 -50.25
N GLY A 197 -7.10 -18.06 -50.04
CA GLY A 197 -8.26 -18.53 -50.81
C GLY A 197 -8.95 -19.79 -50.27
N LYS A 198 -8.78 -20.13 -48.98
CA LYS A 198 -9.40 -21.32 -48.34
C LYS A 198 -10.90 -21.44 -48.61
N SER A 199 -11.67 -20.39 -48.33
CA SER A 199 -13.12 -20.39 -48.51
C SER A 199 -13.50 -20.45 -49.99
N SER A 200 -12.75 -19.77 -50.86
CA SER A 200 -12.93 -19.84 -52.32
C SER A 200 -12.66 -21.23 -52.89
N LEU A 201 -11.66 -21.95 -52.38
CA LEU A 201 -11.38 -23.33 -52.76
C LEU A 201 -12.57 -24.25 -52.47
N VAL A 202 -13.21 -24.08 -51.31
CA VAL A 202 -14.38 -24.88 -50.94
C VAL A 202 -15.58 -24.52 -51.80
N TYR A 203 -16.00 -23.25 -51.81
CA TYR A 203 -17.22 -22.84 -52.52
C TYR A 203 -17.12 -22.98 -54.04
N ALA A 204 -16.05 -22.49 -54.66
CA ALA A 204 -15.92 -22.44 -56.12
C ALA A 204 -15.15 -23.64 -56.71
N GLY A 205 -14.47 -24.42 -55.88
CA GLY A 205 -13.72 -25.61 -56.29
C GLY A 205 -14.38 -26.92 -55.86
N LEU A 206 -14.48 -27.17 -54.55
CA LEU A 206 -14.98 -28.43 -54.01
C LEU A 206 -16.47 -28.65 -54.31
N LEU A 207 -17.36 -27.69 -54.01
CA LEU A 207 -18.80 -27.89 -54.18
C LEU A 207 -19.18 -28.23 -55.63
N PRO A 208 -18.73 -27.48 -56.67
CA PRO A 208 -19.00 -27.84 -58.06
C PRO A 208 -18.44 -29.21 -58.42
N ALA A 209 -17.25 -29.57 -57.93
CA ALA A 209 -16.63 -30.87 -58.22
C ALA A 209 -17.41 -32.04 -57.60
N LEU A 210 -18.00 -31.86 -56.41
CA LEU A 210 -18.86 -32.85 -55.77
C LEU A 210 -20.21 -32.99 -56.49
N ARG A 211 -20.85 -31.88 -56.89
CA ARG A 211 -22.15 -31.91 -57.58
C ARG A 211 -22.10 -32.55 -58.98
N ARG A 212 -20.93 -32.55 -59.64
CA ARG A 212 -20.74 -33.23 -60.94
C ARG A 212 -20.68 -34.76 -60.84
N GLN A 213 -20.65 -35.34 -59.64
CA GLN A 213 -20.64 -36.80 -59.46
C GLN A 213 -22.01 -37.39 -59.80
N ARG A 214 -22.11 -38.20 -60.85
CA ARG A 214 -23.38 -38.74 -61.36
C ARG A 214 -24.11 -39.70 -60.40
N THR A 215 -23.42 -40.29 -59.43
CA THR A 215 -23.97 -41.35 -58.55
C THR A 215 -24.45 -40.85 -57.18
N VAL A 216 -24.25 -39.57 -56.85
CA VAL A 216 -24.44 -39.01 -55.51
C VAL A 216 -24.99 -37.60 -55.60
N THR A 217 -26.00 -37.27 -54.78
CA THR A 217 -26.58 -35.93 -54.67
C THR A 217 -26.19 -35.31 -53.33
N TRP A 218 -25.54 -34.14 -53.40
CA TRP A 218 -24.99 -33.45 -52.23
C TRP A 218 -25.86 -32.25 -51.81
N ASP A 219 -26.14 -32.15 -50.52
CA ASP A 219 -26.58 -30.90 -49.87
C ASP A 219 -25.42 -30.28 -49.05
N VAL A 220 -25.51 -28.98 -48.76
CA VAL A 220 -24.46 -28.24 -48.07
C VAL A 220 -25.02 -27.43 -46.91
N VAL A 221 -24.43 -27.60 -45.73
CA VAL A 221 -24.65 -26.77 -44.53
C VAL A 221 -23.36 -26.03 -44.22
N ALA A 222 -23.34 -24.72 -44.44
CA ALA A 222 -22.18 -23.87 -44.16
C ALA A 222 -22.39 -23.05 -42.90
N LEU A 223 -21.39 -22.99 -42.02
CA LEU A 223 -21.42 -22.19 -40.81
C LEU A 223 -20.07 -21.56 -40.47
N ARG A 224 -20.12 -20.48 -39.67
CA ARG A 224 -18.97 -19.89 -38.97
C ARG A 224 -19.19 -20.00 -37.47
N PRO A 225 -18.29 -20.64 -36.72
CA PRO A 225 -18.55 -21.01 -35.34
C PRO A 225 -18.61 -19.82 -34.38
N ARG A 226 -17.88 -18.72 -34.65
CA ARG A 226 -17.87 -17.50 -33.82
C ARG A 226 -17.66 -17.81 -32.32
N ALA A 227 -18.25 -16.99 -31.45
CA ALA A 227 -18.19 -17.16 -29.99
C ALA A 227 -19.17 -18.22 -29.43
N THR A 228 -20.21 -18.57 -30.20
CA THR A 228 -21.32 -19.44 -29.79
C THR A 228 -21.52 -20.59 -30.78
N PRO A 229 -20.63 -21.59 -30.77
CA PRO A 229 -20.55 -22.60 -31.85
C PRO A 229 -21.77 -23.52 -31.94
N LEU A 230 -22.46 -23.78 -30.83
CA LEU A 230 -23.69 -24.58 -30.83
C LEU A 230 -24.87 -23.80 -31.44
N HIS A 231 -24.99 -22.50 -31.16
CA HIS A 231 -25.99 -21.63 -31.80
C HIS A 231 -25.78 -21.56 -33.31
N ALA A 232 -24.52 -21.36 -33.74
CA ALA A 232 -24.16 -21.34 -35.15
C ALA A 232 -24.53 -22.66 -35.85
N LEU A 233 -24.37 -23.80 -35.16
CA LEU A 233 -24.75 -25.11 -35.69
C LEU A 233 -26.27 -25.21 -35.86
N VAL A 234 -27.07 -24.87 -34.84
CA VAL A 234 -28.54 -24.93 -34.94
C VAL A 234 -29.06 -24.03 -36.07
N GLN A 235 -28.57 -22.79 -36.15
CA GLN A 235 -28.98 -21.83 -37.16
C GLN A 235 -28.62 -22.28 -38.59
N ALA A 236 -27.52 -23.02 -38.76
CA ALA A 236 -27.13 -23.53 -40.07
C ALA A 236 -28.03 -24.68 -40.54
N PHE A 237 -28.57 -25.48 -39.61
CA PHE A 237 -29.51 -26.56 -39.92
C PHE A 237 -30.96 -26.05 -40.09
N ASP A 238 -31.36 -25.03 -39.34
CA ASP A 238 -32.68 -24.38 -39.40
C ASP A 238 -32.56 -22.85 -39.63
N PRO A 239 -32.45 -22.40 -40.90
CA PRO A 239 -32.28 -20.99 -41.23
C PRO A 239 -33.50 -20.10 -40.93
N GLU A 240 -34.69 -20.69 -40.75
CA GLU A 240 -35.91 -19.93 -40.42
C GLU A 240 -35.81 -19.32 -39.01
N ILE A 241 -35.16 -20.03 -38.08
CA ILE A 241 -34.84 -19.53 -36.73
C ILE A 241 -33.96 -18.26 -36.80
N ALA A 242 -33.07 -18.16 -37.80
CA ALA A 242 -32.19 -17.00 -37.97
C ALA A 242 -32.88 -15.78 -38.60
N GLN A 243 -34.02 -15.96 -39.28
CA GLN A 243 -34.74 -14.88 -39.97
C GLN A 243 -35.89 -14.28 -39.13
N CYS A 244 -36.39 -15.02 -38.13
CA CYS A 244 -37.39 -14.52 -37.19
C CYS A 244 -36.73 -13.70 -36.07
N GLY A 245 -36.81 -12.37 -36.16
CA GLY A 245 -36.38 -11.45 -35.07
C GLY A 245 -37.33 -11.41 -33.86
N SER A 246 -38.09 -12.49 -33.59
CA SER A 246 -39.10 -12.55 -32.52
C SER A 246 -38.57 -13.25 -31.26
N THR A 247 -39.15 -12.93 -30.10
CA THR A 247 -38.81 -13.55 -28.81
C THR A 247 -39.04 -15.06 -28.79
N GLU A 248 -39.99 -15.56 -29.59
CA GLU A 248 -40.27 -16.99 -29.76
C GLU A 248 -39.14 -17.73 -30.48
N ALA A 249 -38.53 -17.11 -31.50
CA ALA A 249 -37.41 -17.70 -32.23
C ALA A 249 -36.14 -17.80 -31.36
N ALA A 250 -35.88 -16.79 -30.52
CA ALA A 250 -34.79 -16.83 -29.55
C ALA A 250 -34.98 -17.95 -28.50
N THR A 251 -36.21 -18.15 -28.02
CA THR A 251 -36.54 -19.22 -27.05
C THR A 251 -36.39 -20.61 -27.67
N ARG A 252 -36.82 -20.77 -28.93
CA ARG A 252 -36.65 -22.02 -29.68
C ARG A 252 -35.17 -22.34 -29.93
N LEU A 253 -34.36 -21.33 -30.26
CA LEU A 253 -32.91 -21.48 -30.45
C LEU A 253 -32.21 -21.98 -29.19
N GLU A 254 -32.48 -21.38 -28.03
CA GLU A 254 -31.89 -21.82 -26.76
C GLU A 254 -32.31 -23.25 -26.37
N THR A 255 -33.56 -23.62 -26.63
CA THR A 255 -34.06 -24.97 -26.36
C THR A 255 -33.30 -26.02 -27.18
N GLU A 256 -33.09 -25.77 -28.47
CA GLU A 256 -32.32 -26.66 -29.34
C GLU A 256 -30.83 -26.73 -28.96
N VAL A 257 -30.23 -25.60 -28.56
CA VAL A 257 -28.84 -25.58 -28.07
C VAL A 257 -28.69 -26.39 -26.78
N GLU A 258 -29.63 -26.29 -25.85
CA GLU A 258 -29.62 -27.07 -24.60
C GLU A 258 -29.81 -28.57 -24.86
N LEU A 259 -30.62 -28.93 -25.85
CA LEU A 259 -30.75 -30.32 -26.31
C LEU A 259 -29.43 -30.86 -26.89
N LEU A 260 -28.68 -30.05 -27.63
CA LEU A 260 -27.35 -30.42 -28.14
C LEU A 260 -26.32 -30.61 -27.02
N ARG A 261 -26.42 -29.84 -25.93
CA ARG A 261 -25.55 -30.00 -24.74
C ARG A 261 -25.82 -31.30 -23.98
N THR A 262 -27.07 -31.77 -23.97
CA THR A 262 -27.54 -32.86 -23.08
C THR A 262 -27.66 -34.23 -23.76
N LEU A 263 -27.93 -34.31 -25.07
CA LEU A 263 -28.25 -35.57 -25.78
C LEU A 263 -27.55 -35.67 -27.15
N VAL A 264 -26.50 -36.50 -27.24
CA VAL A 264 -25.50 -36.42 -28.33
C VAL A 264 -25.61 -37.56 -29.37
N ALA A 265 -26.73 -38.28 -29.50
CA ALA A 265 -26.88 -39.33 -30.53
C ALA A 265 -28.17 -39.18 -31.35
N ASP A 266 -29.34 -39.22 -30.71
CA ASP A 266 -30.63 -39.16 -31.41
C ASP A 266 -30.93 -37.77 -31.99
N THR A 267 -30.46 -36.69 -31.35
CA THR A 267 -30.66 -35.31 -31.85
C THR A 267 -29.87 -35.04 -33.13
N VAL A 268 -28.63 -35.53 -33.23
CA VAL A 268 -27.78 -35.37 -34.43
C VAL A 268 -28.37 -36.14 -35.61
N MET A 269 -28.79 -37.39 -35.38
CA MET A 269 -29.46 -38.20 -36.39
C MET A 269 -30.77 -37.55 -36.85
N ARG A 270 -31.56 -36.97 -35.93
CA ARG A 270 -32.77 -36.21 -36.27
C ARG A 270 -32.47 -34.97 -37.11
N LEU A 271 -31.49 -34.15 -36.75
CA LEU A 271 -31.13 -32.94 -37.52
C LEU A 271 -30.70 -33.28 -38.95
N ILE A 272 -29.87 -34.31 -39.11
CA ILE A 272 -29.42 -34.76 -40.44
C ILE A 272 -30.58 -35.40 -41.22
N ALA A 273 -31.35 -36.29 -40.59
CA ALA A 273 -32.49 -36.94 -41.25
C ALA A 273 -33.56 -35.92 -41.65
N HIS A 274 -33.85 -34.95 -40.80
CA HIS A 274 -34.78 -33.86 -41.10
C HIS A 274 -34.26 -32.99 -42.26
N LYS A 275 -32.97 -32.62 -42.24
CA LYS A 275 -32.36 -31.84 -43.32
C LYS A 275 -32.40 -32.58 -44.65
N LEU A 276 -31.99 -33.84 -44.69
CA LEU A 276 -31.98 -34.65 -45.92
C LEU A 276 -33.40 -35.00 -46.41
N ALA A 277 -34.36 -35.21 -45.51
CA ALA A 277 -35.75 -35.49 -45.87
C ALA A 277 -36.50 -34.26 -46.42
N ASN A 278 -36.20 -33.07 -45.87
CA ASN A 278 -36.84 -31.82 -46.26
C ASN A 278 -36.08 -31.04 -47.32
N ALA A 279 -34.82 -31.40 -47.59
CA ALA A 279 -34.08 -30.84 -48.71
C ALA A 279 -34.78 -31.25 -50.02
N PRO A 280 -35.06 -30.29 -50.92
CA PRO A 280 -35.62 -30.61 -52.21
C PRO A 280 -34.72 -31.63 -52.92
N GLY A 281 -35.33 -32.63 -53.56
CA GLY A 281 -34.62 -33.71 -54.25
C GLY A 281 -33.99 -34.78 -53.36
N GLN A 282 -34.28 -34.81 -52.05
CA GLN A 282 -33.85 -35.91 -51.16
C GLN A 282 -32.38 -36.33 -51.37
N PRO A 283 -31.44 -35.40 -51.20
CA PRO A 283 -30.02 -35.66 -51.38
C PRO A 283 -29.58 -36.85 -50.51
N ASN A 284 -28.69 -37.70 -51.03
CA ASN A 284 -28.21 -38.86 -50.29
C ASN A 284 -26.89 -38.61 -49.55
N ARG A 285 -26.28 -37.42 -49.69
CA ARG A 285 -25.12 -36.98 -48.90
C ARG A 285 -25.20 -35.52 -48.45
N LEU A 286 -24.59 -35.25 -47.30
CA LEU A 286 -24.50 -33.92 -46.68
C LEU A 286 -23.03 -33.51 -46.50
N LEU A 287 -22.67 -32.31 -46.95
CA LEU A 287 -21.41 -31.66 -46.61
C LEU A 287 -21.64 -30.57 -45.56
N ILE A 288 -20.98 -30.70 -44.41
CA ILE A 288 -20.94 -29.66 -43.39
C ILE A 288 -19.64 -28.88 -43.57
N TYR A 289 -19.76 -27.60 -43.91
CA TYR A 289 -18.64 -26.70 -44.11
C TYR A 289 -18.49 -25.74 -42.92
N VAL A 290 -17.38 -25.83 -42.20
CA VAL A 290 -17.04 -24.94 -41.08
C VAL A 290 -15.95 -23.98 -41.53
N ASP A 291 -16.35 -22.73 -41.81
CA ASP A 291 -15.43 -21.68 -42.25
C ASP A 291 -14.83 -20.95 -41.05
N GLU A 292 -13.58 -20.49 -41.17
CA GLU A 292 -12.88 -19.69 -40.15
C GLU A 292 -12.86 -20.36 -38.77
N TRP A 293 -12.38 -21.60 -38.72
CA TRP A 293 -12.30 -22.39 -37.48
C TRP A 293 -11.61 -21.66 -36.32
N ASP A 294 -10.62 -20.84 -36.63
CA ASP A 294 -9.86 -20.06 -35.66
C ASP A 294 -10.69 -19.04 -34.86
N GLU A 295 -11.90 -18.69 -35.30
CA GLU A 295 -12.83 -17.86 -34.52
C GLU A 295 -13.23 -18.52 -33.19
N LEU A 296 -13.27 -19.86 -33.12
CA LEU A 296 -13.58 -20.61 -31.88
C LEU A 296 -12.70 -20.17 -30.71
N TYR A 297 -11.45 -19.83 -31.00
CA TYR A 297 -10.43 -19.54 -30.00
C TYR A 297 -10.07 -18.05 -29.90
N THR A 298 -10.39 -17.25 -30.92
CA THR A 298 -10.03 -15.83 -31.00
C THR A 298 -11.20 -14.88 -30.68
N ALA A 299 -12.45 -15.33 -30.81
CA ALA A 299 -13.66 -14.54 -30.55
C ALA A 299 -14.01 -14.40 -29.05
N THR A 300 -13.02 -14.31 -28.15
CA THR A 300 -13.27 -14.11 -26.73
C THR A 300 -13.49 -12.63 -26.43
N SER A 301 -14.67 -12.28 -25.92
CA SER A 301 -14.83 -11.00 -25.23
C SER A 301 -14.15 -11.12 -23.86
N SER A 302 -13.36 -10.12 -23.48
CA SER A 302 -12.66 -10.10 -22.19
C SER A 302 -13.65 -10.20 -21.01
N LEU A 303 -14.89 -9.74 -21.20
CA LEU A 303 -15.95 -9.62 -20.20
C LEU A 303 -16.73 -10.92 -19.85
N GLU A 304 -16.44 -12.07 -20.48
CA GLU A 304 -17.12 -13.34 -20.16
C GLU A 304 -16.79 -13.87 -18.75
N SER A 305 -17.82 -14.19 -17.95
CA SER A 305 -17.71 -14.77 -16.60
C SER A 305 -16.99 -16.13 -16.59
N ILE A 306 -16.43 -16.57 -15.45
CA ILE A 306 -15.77 -17.89 -15.34
C ILE A 306 -16.72 -19.03 -15.74
N ASN A 307 -17.99 -18.92 -15.35
CA ASN A 307 -19.02 -19.89 -15.72
C ASN A 307 -19.30 -19.85 -17.23
N ALA A 308 -19.35 -18.66 -17.84
CA ALA A 308 -19.52 -18.52 -19.29
C ALA A 308 -18.32 -19.06 -20.07
N ARG A 309 -17.07 -18.84 -19.63
CA ARG A 309 -15.88 -19.42 -20.28
C ARG A 309 -15.79 -20.93 -20.11
N THR A 310 -16.14 -21.44 -18.93
CA THR A 310 -16.19 -22.88 -18.67
C THR A 310 -17.29 -23.53 -19.52
N GLN A 311 -18.46 -22.88 -19.60
CA GLN A 311 -19.55 -23.33 -20.46
C GLN A 311 -19.18 -23.24 -21.94
N ARG A 312 -18.49 -22.19 -22.36
CA ARG A 312 -18.00 -22.04 -23.74
C ARG A 312 -16.95 -23.10 -24.08
N ALA A 313 -15.99 -23.38 -23.20
CA ALA A 313 -15.03 -24.46 -23.41
C ALA A 313 -15.75 -25.82 -23.55
N LYS A 314 -16.76 -26.07 -22.69
CA LYS A 314 -17.65 -27.23 -22.82
C LYS A 314 -18.44 -27.23 -24.12
N ASP A 315 -18.96 -26.08 -24.57
CA ASP A 315 -19.72 -25.94 -25.81
C ASP A 315 -18.83 -26.12 -27.05
N VAL A 316 -17.57 -25.65 -27.00
CA VAL A 316 -16.55 -25.88 -28.04
C VAL A 316 -16.19 -27.36 -28.12
N ASP A 317 -15.92 -28.00 -26.98
CA ASP A 317 -15.66 -29.45 -26.94
C ASP A 317 -16.89 -30.25 -27.38
N CYS A 318 -18.09 -29.83 -26.99
CA CYS A 318 -19.35 -30.43 -27.43
C CYS A 318 -19.49 -30.31 -28.95
N PHE A 319 -19.30 -29.11 -29.50
CA PHE A 319 -19.34 -28.84 -30.93
C PHE A 319 -18.35 -29.70 -31.72
N ILE A 320 -17.09 -29.78 -31.28
CA ILE A 320 -16.06 -30.64 -31.91
C ILE A 320 -16.51 -32.11 -31.87
N ASN A 321 -17.01 -32.58 -30.73
CA ASN A 321 -17.48 -33.96 -30.59
C ASN A 321 -18.71 -34.26 -31.46
N LEU A 322 -19.63 -33.30 -31.62
CA LEU A 322 -20.78 -33.40 -32.52
C LEU A 322 -20.33 -33.52 -33.98
N LEU A 323 -19.41 -32.65 -34.44
CA LEU A 323 -18.86 -32.71 -35.79
C LEU A 323 -18.14 -34.04 -36.06
N LEU A 324 -17.38 -34.56 -35.09
CA LEU A 324 -16.70 -35.85 -35.23
C LEU A 324 -17.69 -37.02 -35.31
N LYS A 325 -18.81 -36.94 -34.59
CA LYS A 325 -19.89 -37.94 -34.70
C LYS A 325 -20.61 -37.86 -36.04
N MET A 326 -20.88 -36.66 -36.52
CA MET A 326 -21.45 -36.45 -37.86
C MET A 326 -20.50 -36.99 -38.94
N ALA A 327 -19.20 -36.69 -38.85
CA ALA A 327 -18.18 -37.19 -39.77
C ALA A 327 -18.03 -38.72 -39.78
N ALA A 328 -18.44 -39.42 -38.72
CA ALA A 328 -18.43 -40.87 -38.66
C ALA A 328 -19.59 -41.53 -39.44
N MET A 329 -20.59 -40.75 -39.87
CA MET A 329 -21.73 -41.24 -40.65
C MET A 329 -21.37 -41.37 -42.13
N GLU A 330 -21.80 -42.47 -42.76
CA GLU A 330 -21.41 -42.77 -44.15
C GLU A 330 -21.87 -41.70 -45.16
N ASN A 331 -23.02 -41.07 -44.90
CA ASN A 331 -23.63 -40.05 -45.75
C ASN A 331 -23.21 -38.61 -45.44
N VAL A 332 -22.35 -38.37 -44.44
CA VAL A 332 -21.95 -37.00 -44.04
C VAL A 332 -20.45 -36.80 -44.22
N ARG A 333 -20.04 -35.62 -44.70
CA ARG A 333 -18.65 -35.18 -44.73
C ARG A 333 -18.52 -33.82 -44.06
N VAL A 334 -17.41 -33.60 -43.35
CA VAL A 334 -17.11 -32.34 -42.67
C VAL A 334 -15.84 -31.74 -43.25
N VAL A 335 -15.90 -30.50 -43.73
CA VAL A 335 -14.74 -29.74 -44.19
C VAL A 335 -14.58 -28.51 -43.33
N LEU A 336 -13.38 -28.28 -42.80
CA LEU A 336 -13.09 -27.10 -41.98
C LEU A 336 -11.91 -26.30 -42.54
N THR A 337 -11.97 -24.98 -42.50
CA THR A 337 -10.86 -24.10 -42.92
C THR A 337 -10.16 -23.50 -41.71
N VAL A 338 -8.82 -23.62 -41.68
CA VAL A 338 -8.00 -23.25 -40.52
C VAL A 338 -6.85 -22.36 -40.99
N ARG A 339 -6.61 -21.26 -40.27
CA ARG A 339 -5.39 -20.48 -40.48
C ARG A 339 -4.16 -21.21 -39.95
N ALA A 340 -3.05 -21.16 -40.69
CA ALA A 340 -1.82 -21.88 -40.34
C ALA A 340 -1.25 -21.50 -38.95
N ASP A 341 -1.42 -20.25 -38.50
CA ASP A 341 -1.05 -19.74 -37.18
C ASP A 341 -1.92 -20.29 -36.03
N SER A 342 -3.16 -20.67 -36.33
CA SER A 342 -4.12 -21.25 -35.37
C SER A 342 -4.12 -22.78 -35.34
N TYR A 343 -3.34 -23.44 -36.22
CA TYR A 343 -3.23 -24.90 -36.28
C TYR A 343 -2.79 -25.53 -34.95
N GLY A 344 -1.87 -24.86 -34.24
CA GLY A 344 -1.39 -25.31 -32.94
C GLY A 344 -2.49 -25.40 -31.87
N GLN A 345 -3.57 -24.62 -31.98
CA GLN A 345 -4.70 -24.66 -31.07
C GLN A 345 -5.68 -25.79 -31.43
N LEU A 346 -5.87 -26.04 -32.72
CA LEU A 346 -6.69 -27.13 -33.26
C LEU A 346 -6.19 -28.51 -32.79
N ILE A 347 -4.86 -28.74 -32.80
CA ILE A 347 -4.26 -30.01 -32.37
C ILE A 347 -4.18 -30.19 -30.84
N ARG A 348 -4.63 -29.21 -30.03
CA ARG A 348 -4.76 -29.41 -28.59
C ARG A 348 -5.91 -30.36 -28.25
N HIS A 349 -6.91 -30.47 -29.12
CA HIS A 349 -8.02 -31.39 -28.90
C HIS A 349 -7.57 -32.84 -29.20
N PRO A 350 -7.63 -33.78 -28.21
CA PRO A 350 -6.99 -35.10 -28.33
C PRO A 350 -7.44 -35.98 -29.50
N LYS A 351 -8.69 -35.81 -29.97
CA LYS A 351 -9.21 -36.57 -31.12
C LYS A 351 -8.76 -35.99 -32.46
N LEU A 352 -8.64 -34.66 -32.54
CA LEU A 352 -8.26 -33.98 -33.79
C LEU A 352 -6.77 -34.14 -34.08
N SER A 353 -5.92 -34.11 -33.04
CA SER A 353 -4.48 -34.34 -33.16
C SER A 353 -4.11 -35.68 -33.82
N ARG A 354 -4.96 -36.70 -33.66
CA ARG A 354 -4.77 -38.03 -34.26
C ARG A 354 -5.22 -38.11 -35.72
N LEU A 355 -6.23 -37.34 -36.11
CA LEU A 355 -6.86 -37.42 -37.45
C LEU A 355 -6.15 -36.53 -38.47
N LEU A 356 -5.83 -35.30 -38.09
CA LEU A 356 -5.38 -34.25 -38.99
C LEU A 356 -4.05 -34.50 -39.73
N PRO A 357 -3.05 -35.24 -39.19
CA PRO A 357 -1.83 -35.52 -39.95
C PRO A 357 -2.08 -36.17 -41.32
N PHE A 358 -3.17 -36.93 -41.46
CA PHE A 358 -3.53 -37.62 -42.70
C PHE A 358 -4.76 -37.03 -43.39
N GLN A 359 -5.53 -36.17 -42.70
CA GLN A 359 -6.84 -35.65 -43.12
C GLN A 359 -6.81 -34.13 -43.35
N GLN A 360 -5.72 -33.62 -43.94
CA GLN A 360 -5.59 -32.19 -44.25
C GLN A 360 -5.07 -31.94 -45.66
N VAL A 361 -5.45 -30.80 -46.23
CA VAL A 361 -4.92 -30.23 -47.47
C VAL A 361 -4.24 -28.90 -47.13
N ASN A 362 -2.96 -28.79 -47.44
CA ASN A 362 -2.18 -27.59 -47.18
C ASN A 362 -2.20 -26.65 -48.38
N LEU A 363 -2.73 -25.46 -48.20
CA LEU A 363 -2.71 -24.41 -49.21
C LEU A 363 -1.49 -23.53 -49.06
N GLY A 364 -0.46 -23.90 -49.82
CA GLY A 364 0.72 -23.08 -50.06
C GLY A 364 0.50 -21.95 -51.09
N PRO A 365 1.59 -21.25 -51.44
CA PRO A 365 1.57 -20.19 -52.43
C PRO A 365 1.18 -20.77 -53.79
N MET A 366 0.46 -20.01 -54.60
CA MET A 366 0.20 -20.41 -55.98
C MET A 366 1.51 -20.37 -56.76
N LEU A 367 1.75 -21.38 -57.60
CA LEU A 367 2.84 -21.33 -58.56
C LEU A 367 2.59 -20.18 -59.53
N ARG A 368 3.66 -19.62 -60.11
CA ARG A 368 3.54 -18.47 -61.02
C ARG A 368 2.62 -18.77 -62.21
N GLU A 369 2.65 -20.01 -62.73
CA GLU A 369 1.77 -20.46 -63.83
C GLU A 369 0.30 -20.57 -63.40
N ASP A 370 0.05 -21.11 -62.22
CA ASP A 370 -1.29 -21.18 -61.62
C ASP A 370 -1.86 -19.78 -61.38
N LEU A 371 -1.03 -18.86 -60.87
CA LEU A 371 -1.41 -17.46 -60.66
C LEU A 371 -1.66 -16.75 -61.98
N ARG A 372 -0.84 -17.00 -63.01
CA ARG A 372 -1.09 -16.50 -64.38
C ARG A 372 -2.44 -16.98 -64.89
N ALA A 373 -2.77 -18.25 -64.72
CA ALA A 373 -4.07 -18.80 -65.11
C ALA A 373 -5.23 -18.13 -64.35
N ALA A 374 -5.05 -17.86 -63.05
CA ALA A 374 -6.04 -17.17 -62.21
C ALA A 374 -6.28 -15.70 -62.61
N ILE A 375 -5.32 -15.05 -63.27
CA ILE A 375 -5.47 -13.69 -63.80
C ILE A 375 -6.04 -13.73 -65.22
N PHE A 376 -5.43 -14.54 -66.09
CA PHE A 376 -5.69 -14.48 -67.53
C PHE A 376 -6.98 -15.19 -67.96
N MET A 377 -7.25 -16.37 -67.41
CA MET A 377 -8.39 -17.21 -67.84
C MET A 377 -9.75 -16.58 -67.52
N PRO A 378 -9.96 -15.93 -66.35
CA PRO A 378 -11.24 -15.29 -66.05
C PRO A 378 -11.55 -14.13 -66.99
N ALA A 379 -10.55 -13.29 -67.30
CA ALA A 379 -10.68 -12.22 -68.30
C ALA A 379 -11.07 -12.78 -69.67
N THR A 380 -10.36 -13.82 -70.13
CA THR A 380 -10.64 -14.43 -71.44
C THR A 380 -12.06 -15.01 -71.49
N ARG A 381 -12.52 -15.64 -70.40
CA ARG A 381 -13.90 -16.16 -70.31
C ARG A 381 -14.96 -15.07 -70.33
N ALA A 382 -14.67 -13.91 -69.74
CA ALA A 382 -15.55 -12.73 -69.80
C ALA A 382 -15.42 -11.94 -71.11
N GLY A 383 -14.58 -12.38 -72.07
CA GLY A 383 -14.36 -11.65 -73.32
C GLY A 383 -13.49 -10.40 -73.17
N LEU A 384 -12.69 -10.30 -72.10
CA LEU A 384 -11.78 -9.21 -71.83
C LEU A 384 -10.36 -9.53 -72.29
N ARG A 385 -9.60 -8.51 -72.71
CA ARG A 385 -8.17 -8.62 -73.06
C ARG A 385 -7.31 -7.65 -72.26
N PHE A 386 -6.05 -8.00 -72.04
CA PHE A 386 -5.07 -7.14 -71.38
C PHE A 386 -4.22 -6.38 -72.41
N GLU A 387 -4.03 -5.07 -72.20
CA GLU A 387 -3.19 -4.24 -73.07
C GLU A 387 -2.19 -3.39 -72.26
N PRO A 388 -0.86 -3.52 -72.53
CA PRO A 388 -0.24 -4.52 -73.40
C PRO A 388 -0.36 -5.94 -72.81
N PRO A 389 -0.18 -7.01 -73.61
CA PRO A 389 -0.21 -8.39 -73.11
C PRO A 389 0.78 -8.67 -71.96
N SER A 390 1.88 -7.91 -71.89
CA SER A 390 2.89 -7.97 -70.82
C SER A 390 2.40 -7.45 -69.47
N LEU A 391 1.23 -6.80 -69.40
CA LEU A 391 0.62 -6.34 -68.14
C LEU A 391 0.40 -7.49 -67.16
N VAL A 392 0.04 -8.69 -67.64
CA VAL A 392 -0.11 -9.87 -66.77
C VAL A 392 1.23 -10.24 -66.12
N ASP A 393 2.34 -10.16 -66.87
CA ASP A 393 3.68 -10.44 -66.34
C ASP A 393 4.12 -9.39 -65.32
N GLN A 394 3.79 -8.11 -65.55
CA GLN A 394 4.04 -7.03 -64.58
C GLN A 394 3.27 -7.25 -63.27
N ILE A 395 1.99 -7.64 -63.36
CA ILE A 395 1.16 -7.96 -62.19
C ILE A 395 1.76 -9.15 -61.42
N LEU A 396 2.23 -10.19 -62.12
CA LEU A 396 2.86 -11.36 -61.49
C LEU A 396 4.16 -11.01 -60.76
N ASP A 397 4.98 -10.12 -61.34
CA ASP A 397 6.23 -9.66 -60.70
C ASP A 397 5.96 -8.84 -59.44
N GLU A 398 4.90 -8.01 -59.44
CA GLU A 398 4.51 -7.21 -58.27
C GLU A 398 3.91 -8.06 -57.12
N VAL A 399 3.18 -9.13 -57.44
CA VAL A 399 2.60 -10.04 -56.42
C VAL A 399 3.70 -10.90 -55.76
N GLY A 400 4.70 -11.33 -56.53
CA GLY A 400 5.80 -12.17 -56.05
C GLY A 400 5.31 -13.51 -55.47
N THR A 401 6.06 -14.07 -54.50
CA THR A 401 5.72 -15.32 -53.81
C THR A 401 4.88 -15.12 -52.53
N ASN A 402 4.33 -13.92 -52.32
CA ASN A 402 3.70 -13.54 -51.05
C ASN A 402 2.27 -14.08 -50.94
N GLU A 403 2.08 -15.12 -50.13
CA GLU A 403 0.81 -15.84 -49.92
C GLU A 403 -0.39 -14.96 -49.48
N GLY A 404 -0.14 -13.79 -48.89
CA GLY A 404 -1.17 -12.85 -48.41
C GLY A 404 -1.65 -11.82 -49.43
N MET A 405 -1.10 -11.82 -50.66
CA MET A 405 -1.39 -10.81 -51.69
C MET A 405 -2.57 -11.15 -52.60
N LEU A 406 -3.14 -12.36 -52.53
CA LEU A 406 -4.25 -12.76 -53.41
C LEU A 406 -5.50 -11.88 -53.28
N PRO A 407 -5.95 -11.47 -52.07
CA PRO A 407 -7.08 -10.55 -51.94
C PRO A 407 -6.77 -9.16 -52.51
N LEU A 408 -5.52 -8.69 -52.33
CA LEU A 408 -5.03 -7.43 -52.90
C LEU A 408 -5.00 -7.48 -54.43
N LEU A 409 -4.55 -8.59 -55.00
CA LEU A 409 -4.55 -8.84 -56.43
C LEU A 409 -5.98 -8.84 -56.99
N GLN A 410 -6.91 -9.57 -56.37
CA GLN A 410 -8.32 -9.58 -56.79
C GLN A 410 -8.95 -8.19 -56.71
N TYR A 411 -8.59 -7.40 -55.70
CA TYR A 411 -9.03 -6.02 -55.55
C TYR A 411 -8.47 -5.12 -56.66
N ALA A 412 -7.16 -5.15 -56.89
CA ALA A 412 -6.53 -4.37 -57.95
C ALA A 412 -7.07 -4.72 -59.34
N LEU A 413 -7.31 -6.01 -59.63
CA LEU A 413 -7.89 -6.45 -60.90
C LEU A 413 -9.35 -6.00 -61.07
N LYS A 414 -10.13 -6.00 -59.98
CA LYS A 414 -11.51 -5.48 -59.98
C LYS A 414 -11.54 -3.97 -60.23
N GLU A 415 -10.66 -3.21 -59.60
CA GLU A 415 -10.54 -1.76 -59.83
C GLU A 415 -10.01 -1.48 -61.25
N THR A 416 -9.05 -2.27 -61.75
CA THR A 416 -8.58 -2.19 -63.14
C THR A 416 -9.72 -2.42 -64.13
N TRP A 417 -10.62 -3.35 -63.83
CA TRP A 417 -11.83 -3.58 -64.62
C TRP A 417 -12.80 -2.40 -64.56
N ALA A 418 -12.93 -1.72 -63.42
CA ALA A 418 -13.74 -0.52 -63.29
C ALA A 418 -13.18 0.64 -64.14
N HIS A 419 -11.86 0.68 -64.32
CA HIS A 419 -11.13 1.67 -65.15
C HIS A 419 -10.83 1.20 -66.58
N ARG A 420 -11.51 0.15 -67.07
CA ARG A 420 -11.26 -0.41 -68.41
C ARG A 420 -11.77 0.48 -69.54
N GLU A 421 -11.23 0.28 -70.73
CA GLU A 421 -11.72 0.89 -71.98
C GLU A 421 -12.40 -0.19 -72.83
N GLY A 422 -13.74 -0.16 -72.89
CA GLY A 422 -14.52 -1.20 -73.60
C GLY A 422 -14.31 -2.60 -73.01
N ASP A 423 -13.74 -3.50 -73.80
CA ASP A 423 -13.37 -4.88 -73.45
C ASP A 423 -11.89 -5.01 -73.00
N THR A 424 -11.17 -3.91 -72.87
CA THR A 424 -9.72 -3.89 -72.69
C THR A 424 -9.30 -3.40 -71.31
N LEU A 425 -8.61 -4.26 -70.55
CA LEU A 425 -7.96 -3.95 -69.28
C LEU A 425 -6.59 -3.31 -69.57
N THR A 426 -6.50 -1.98 -69.42
CA THR A 426 -5.32 -1.20 -69.83
C THR A 426 -4.30 -1.06 -68.70
N ALA A 427 -3.01 -0.92 -69.04
CA ALA A 427 -1.97 -0.61 -68.07
C ALA A 427 -2.21 0.71 -67.32
N ASN A 428 -2.77 1.72 -68.01
CA ASN A 428 -3.15 2.98 -67.39
C ASN A 428 -4.27 2.79 -66.35
N GLY A 429 -5.28 1.96 -66.67
CA GLY A 429 -6.33 1.58 -65.73
C GLY A 429 -5.78 0.84 -64.50
N TYR A 430 -4.79 -0.04 -64.69
CA TYR A 430 -4.11 -0.75 -63.59
C TYR A 430 -3.28 0.19 -62.69
N ILE A 431 -2.59 1.18 -63.27
CA ILE A 431 -1.85 2.20 -62.53
C ILE A 431 -2.81 3.14 -61.78
N ALA A 432 -3.88 3.60 -62.44
CA ALA A 432 -4.90 4.45 -61.83
C ALA A 432 -5.62 3.76 -60.67
N ALA A 433 -5.83 2.44 -60.79
CA ALA A 433 -6.33 1.59 -59.72
C ALA A 433 -5.36 1.44 -58.53
N GLY A 434 -4.12 1.96 -58.62
CA GLY A 434 -3.14 1.95 -57.54
C GLY A 434 -2.23 0.71 -57.51
N ARG A 435 -2.22 -0.12 -58.56
CA ARG A 435 -1.49 -1.41 -58.61
C ARG A 435 -1.87 -2.38 -57.48
N VAL A 436 -1.23 -3.55 -57.38
CA VAL A 436 -1.59 -4.58 -56.38
C VAL A 436 -1.49 -4.08 -54.93
N VAL A 437 -0.39 -3.43 -54.55
CA VAL A 437 -0.15 -3.03 -53.14
C VAL A 437 -0.89 -1.75 -52.78
N GLY A 438 -0.99 -0.79 -53.71
CA GLY A 438 -1.53 0.54 -53.47
C GLY A 438 -3.04 0.66 -53.66
N ALA A 439 -3.71 -0.30 -54.30
CA ALA A 439 -5.15 -0.17 -54.60
C ALA A 439 -6.03 0.05 -53.36
N ILE A 440 -5.81 -0.71 -52.27
CA ILE A 440 -6.57 -0.51 -51.03
C ILE A 440 -6.21 0.82 -50.38
N GLN A 441 -4.93 1.22 -50.41
CA GLN A 441 -4.49 2.51 -49.87
C GLN A 441 -5.16 3.67 -50.62
N THR A 442 -5.13 3.67 -51.95
CA THR A 442 -5.71 4.73 -52.78
C THR A 442 -7.20 4.86 -52.52
N THR A 443 -7.93 3.75 -52.42
CA THR A 443 -9.36 3.79 -52.10
C THR A 443 -9.62 4.27 -50.67
N ALA A 444 -8.89 3.76 -49.68
CA ALA A 444 -9.05 4.18 -48.28
C ALA A 444 -8.74 5.68 -48.12
N GLN A 445 -7.67 6.16 -48.76
CA GLN A 445 -7.26 7.55 -48.74
C GLN A 445 -8.30 8.44 -49.42
N ARG A 446 -8.80 8.07 -50.60
CA ARG A 446 -9.83 8.84 -51.30
C ARG A 446 -11.10 8.98 -50.45
N ILE A 447 -11.57 7.90 -49.83
CA ILE A 447 -12.76 7.94 -48.96
C ILE A 447 -12.49 8.81 -47.73
N TYR A 448 -11.29 8.72 -47.16
CA TYR A 448 -10.89 9.55 -46.03
C TYR A 448 -10.80 11.04 -46.40
N ASP A 449 -10.28 11.38 -47.58
CA ASP A 449 -10.16 12.76 -48.06
C ASP A 449 -11.53 13.40 -48.34
N GLU A 450 -12.52 12.59 -48.70
CA GLU A 450 -13.93 12.97 -48.89
C GLU A 450 -14.70 13.17 -47.56
N LEU A 451 -14.11 12.86 -46.40
CA LEU A 451 -14.72 13.10 -45.07
C LEU A 451 -14.62 14.57 -44.64
N SER A 452 -15.61 15.03 -43.86
CA SER A 452 -15.50 16.30 -43.13
C SER A 452 -14.45 16.24 -42.02
N ASP A 453 -14.00 17.38 -41.50
CA ASP A 453 -12.97 17.40 -40.45
C ASP A 453 -13.42 16.69 -39.15
N ASP A 454 -14.71 16.83 -38.77
CA ASP A 454 -15.30 16.10 -37.64
C ASP A 454 -15.39 14.59 -37.90
N GLU A 455 -15.74 14.18 -39.13
CA GLU A 455 -15.75 12.78 -39.54
C GLU A 455 -14.33 12.18 -39.58
N LYS A 456 -13.31 12.96 -39.94
CA LYS A 456 -11.89 12.53 -39.91
C LYS A 456 -11.41 12.24 -38.49
N MET A 457 -11.77 13.08 -37.53
CA MET A 457 -11.48 12.84 -36.11
C MET A 457 -12.21 11.58 -35.59
N ALA A 458 -13.48 11.40 -35.95
CA ALA A 458 -14.25 10.21 -35.63
C ALA A 458 -13.65 8.94 -36.28
N ALA A 459 -13.19 9.04 -37.53
CA ALA A 459 -12.52 7.96 -38.25
C ALA A 459 -11.22 7.55 -37.56
N ARG A 460 -10.39 8.52 -37.14
CA ARG A 460 -9.14 8.27 -36.39
C ARG A 460 -9.41 7.45 -35.13
N ARG A 461 -10.37 7.87 -34.30
CA ARG A 461 -10.76 7.15 -33.07
C ARG A 461 -11.35 5.77 -33.36
N LEU A 462 -12.21 5.66 -34.37
CA LEU A 462 -12.82 4.40 -34.79
C LEU A 462 -11.76 3.39 -35.21
N PHE A 463 -10.86 3.77 -36.13
CA PHE A 463 -9.84 2.86 -36.65
C PHE A 463 -8.81 2.45 -35.58
N LEU A 464 -8.45 3.33 -34.64
CA LEU A 464 -7.60 2.95 -33.50
C LEU A 464 -8.28 1.91 -32.59
N GLY A 465 -9.60 1.95 -32.45
CA GLY A 465 -10.39 0.93 -31.75
C GLY A 465 -10.52 -0.40 -32.52
N LEU A 466 -10.35 -0.37 -33.85
CA LEU A 466 -10.43 -1.54 -34.73
C LEU A 466 -9.11 -2.29 -34.91
N VAL A 467 -8.07 -1.93 -34.15
CA VAL A 467 -6.75 -2.56 -34.22
C VAL A 467 -6.29 -3.01 -32.84
N ARG A 468 -5.77 -4.23 -32.75
CA ARG A 468 -5.04 -4.73 -31.58
C ARG A 468 -3.54 -4.67 -31.86
N PRO A 469 -2.78 -3.84 -31.12
CA PRO A 469 -1.34 -3.71 -31.34
C PRO A 469 -0.62 -5.02 -30.97
N GLY A 470 0.31 -5.45 -31.84
CA GLY A 470 1.13 -6.63 -31.57
C GLY A 470 2.26 -6.37 -30.58
N GLU A 471 2.50 -7.31 -29.66
CA GLU A 471 3.72 -7.34 -28.83
C GLU A 471 4.87 -8.01 -29.62
N GLY A 472 5.48 -7.25 -30.54
CA GLY A 472 6.58 -7.76 -31.39
C GLY A 472 6.13 -8.66 -32.55
N ARG A 473 4.82 -8.67 -32.86
CA ARG A 473 4.19 -9.32 -34.02
C ARG A 473 3.41 -8.29 -34.84
N GLU A 474 2.90 -8.69 -36.00
CA GLU A 474 2.04 -7.82 -36.84
C GLU A 474 0.76 -7.39 -36.09
N ASP A 475 0.31 -6.16 -36.34
CA ASP A 475 -0.94 -5.63 -35.81
C ASP A 475 -2.14 -6.40 -36.38
N THR A 476 -3.10 -6.72 -35.52
CA THR A 476 -4.27 -7.54 -35.90
C THR A 476 -5.54 -6.73 -35.85
N ARG A 477 -6.55 -7.13 -36.65
CA ARG A 477 -7.86 -6.49 -36.60
C ARG A 477 -8.57 -6.79 -35.27
N ALA A 478 -9.21 -5.78 -34.71
CA ALA A 478 -10.11 -5.87 -33.58
C ALA A 478 -11.55 -5.72 -34.07
N ARG A 479 -12.48 -6.37 -33.37
CA ARG A 479 -13.92 -6.17 -33.54
C ARG A 479 -14.42 -5.33 -32.37
N ILE A 480 -15.22 -4.31 -32.68
CA ILE A 480 -15.90 -3.51 -31.66
C ILE A 480 -17.41 -3.56 -31.87
N SER A 481 -18.16 -3.31 -30.80
CA SER A 481 -19.59 -3.03 -30.89
C SER A 481 -19.84 -1.87 -31.83
N MET A 482 -20.96 -1.91 -32.56
CA MET A 482 -21.36 -0.80 -33.40
C MET A 482 -21.38 0.49 -32.54
N PRO A 483 -20.62 1.53 -32.92
CA PRO A 483 -20.57 2.76 -32.16
C PRO A 483 -21.95 3.44 -32.13
N GLU A 484 -22.30 4.05 -31.01
CA GLU A 484 -23.54 4.84 -30.85
C GLU A 484 -23.35 6.29 -31.34
N ASP A 485 -22.10 6.72 -31.49
CA ASP A 485 -21.72 8.04 -31.99
C ASP A 485 -22.14 8.20 -33.46
N SER A 486 -22.89 9.26 -33.75
CA SER A 486 -23.47 9.53 -35.06
C SER A 486 -22.42 9.81 -36.15
N LEU A 487 -21.28 10.40 -35.80
CA LEU A 487 -20.17 10.66 -36.73
C LEU A 487 -19.43 9.36 -37.05
N MET A 488 -19.18 8.50 -36.05
CA MET A 488 -18.57 7.18 -36.30
C MET A 488 -19.47 6.30 -37.17
N LEU A 489 -20.79 6.33 -36.97
CA LEU A 489 -21.75 5.60 -37.82
C LEU A 489 -21.72 6.06 -39.29
N ALA A 490 -21.58 7.37 -39.53
CA ALA A 490 -21.43 7.91 -40.87
C ALA A 490 -20.13 7.41 -41.55
N VAL A 491 -19.02 7.37 -40.81
CA VAL A 491 -17.75 6.79 -41.27
C VAL A 491 -17.91 5.30 -41.61
N VAL A 492 -18.56 4.52 -40.74
CA VAL A 492 -18.84 3.09 -41.00
C VAL A 492 -19.63 2.93 -42.29
N GLY A 493 -20.67 3.73 -42.52
CA GLY A 493 -21.48 3.67 -43.75
C GLY A 493 -20.68 3.92 -45.03
N LYS A 494 -19.77 4.91 -45.02
CA LYS A 494 -18.93 5.24 -46.18
C LYS A 494 -17.90 4.15 -46.49
N PHE A 495 -17.24 3.61 -45.46
CA PHE A 495 -16.22 2.56 -45.64
C PHE A 495 -16.80 1.14 -45.86
N ALA A 496 -18.03 0.87 -45.39
CA ALA A 496 -18.75 -0.38 -45.65
C ALA A 496 -19.58 -0.37 -46.95
N GLY A 497 -19.60 0.75 -47.68
CA GLY A 497 -20.40 0.94 -48.90
C GLY A 497 -20.10 -0.09 -50.00
N ARG A 498 -21.10 -0.33 -50.89
CA ARG A 498 -21.08 -1.39 -51.93
C ARG A 498 -19.86 -1.36 -52.86
N THR A 499 -19.27 -0.19 -53.07
CA THR A 499 -18.13 0.04 -53.96
C THR A 499 -16.79 -0.29 -53.29
N ALA A 500 -16.62 0.08 -52.01
CA ALA A 500 -15.33 0.00 -51.32
C ALA A 500 -15.16 -1.24 -50.42
N ARG A 501 -16.19 -1.59 -49.62
CA ARG A 501 -16.22 -2.74 -48.70
C ARG A 501 -14.94 -2.90 -47.85
N LEU A 502 -14.40 -1.81 -47.32
CA LEU A 502 -13.19 -1.81 -46.49
C LEU A 502 -13.49 -2.12 -45.01
N LEU A 503 -14.73 -1.88 -44.57
CA LEU A 503 -15.27 -2.35 -43.29
C LEU A 503 -16.37 -3.38 -43.51
N VAL A 504 -16.49 -4.31 -42.58
CA VAL A 504 -17.54 -5.33 -42.54
C VAL A 504 -18.38 -5.12 -41.29
N THR A 505 -19.70 -5.14 -41.48
CA THR A 505 -20.67 -5.10 -40.38
C THR A 505 -21.20 -6.50 -40.09
N GLY A 506 -21.27 -6.84 -38.80
CA GLY A 506 -21.69 -8.15 -38.32
C GLY A 506 -22.68 -8.05 -37.17
N SER A 507 -23.02 -9.19 -36.60
CA SER A 507 -23.90 -9.30 -35.44
C SER A 507 -23.37 -10.33 -34.43
N GLU A 508 -23.42 -9.99 -33.14
CA GLU A 508 -22.90 -10.79 -32.02
C GLU A 508 -23.96 -10.91 -30.92
N THR A 509 -24.12 -12.09 -30.32
CA THR A 509 -25.05 -12.29 -29.19
C THR A 509 -24.40 -11.85 -27.88
N ALA A 510 -25.01 -10.90 -27.19
CA ALA A 510 -24.57 -10.36 -25.91
C ALA A 510 -25.59 -10.70 -24.81
N THR A 511 -25.10 -11.24 -23.69
CA THR A 511 -25.85 -11.35 -22.43
C THR A 511 -25.65 -10.08 -21.61
N GLU A 512 -26.71 -9.38 -21.28
CA GLU A 512 -26.64 -8.26 -20.33
C GLU A 512 -26.41 -8.83 -18.92
N ILE A 513 -25.24 -8.57 -18.34
CA ILE A 513 -25.06 -8.69 -16.89
C ILE A 513 -25.61 -7.38 -16.33
N ASP A 514 -26.84 -7.44 -15.83
CA ASP A 514 -27.49 -6.32 -15.14
C ASP A 514 -26.55 -5.83 -14.03
N ARG A 515 -26.07 -4.58 -14.15
CA ARG A 515 -25.16 -3.94 -13.18
C ARG A 515 -25.90 -3.46 -11.93
N THR A 516 -27.20 -3.75 -11.83
CA THR A 516 -28.05 -3.40 -10.70
C THR A 516 -28.94 -4.59 -10.34
N VAL A 517 -29.10 -4.87 -9.05
CA VAL A 517 -29.96 -5.93 -8.47
C VAL A 517 -29.29 -7.30 -8.28
N ALA A 518 -28.73 -7.49 -7.08
CA ALA A 518 -28.04 -8.70 -6.63
C ALA A 518 -28.94 -9.81 -6.03
N ASP A 519 -30.28 -9.73 -6.13
CA ASP A 519 -31.17 -10.64 -5.38
C ASP A 519 -32.41 -11.16 -6.17
N ARG A 520 -32.19 -11.76 -7.34
CA ARG A 520 -33.23 -12.63 -7.96
C ARG A 520 -32.67 -13.99 -8.37
N PRO A 521 -33.45 -15.08 -8.18
CA PRO A 521 -33.03 -16.42 -8.58
C PRO A 521 -32.98 -16.54 -10.10
N LEU A 522 -32.01 -17.33 -10.57
CA LEU A 522 -31.75 -17.75 -11.95
C LEU A 522 -33.03 -17.86 -12.79
N ASN A 523 -33.33 -16.83 -13.59
CA ASN A 523 -34.20 -16.94 -14.76
C ASN A 523 -33.53 -16.17 -15.89
N VAL A 524 -33.13 -16.94 -16.90
CA VAL A 524 -32.52 -16.62 -18.20
C VAL A 524 -32.46 -15.12 -18.52
N ALA A 525 -31.25 -14.55 -18.47
CA ALA A 525 -31.01 -13.19 -18.96
C ALA A 525 -31.27 -13.15 -20.49
N PRO A 526 -32.02 -12.16 -21.01
CA PRO A 526 -32.29 -12.05 -22.44
C PRO A 526 -30.98 -11.84 -23.20
N ILE A 527 -30.74 -12.71 -24.19
CA ILE A 527 -29.61 -12.62 -25.12
C ILE A 527 -30.02 -11.67 -26.24
N TRP A 528 -29.33 -10.54 -26.38
CA TRP A 528 -29.58 -9.55 -27.44
C TRP A 528 -28.53 -9.67 -28.54
N ILE A 529 -28.93 -9.46 -29.80
CA ILE A 529 -28.01 -9.43 -30.93
C ILE A 529 -27.50 -7.98 -31.10
N ARG A 530 -26.22 -7.73 -30.82
CA ARG A 530 -25.55 -6.43 -31.03
C ARG A 530 -24.89 -6.39 -32.39
N ALA A 531 -25.06 -5.29 -33.12
CA ALA A 531 -24.32 -5.05 -34.35
C ALA A 531 -22.83 -4.80 -34.02
N THR A 532 -21.93 -5.23 -34.89
CA THR A 532 -20.48 -5.09 -34.74
C THR A 532 -19.85 -4.56 -36.01
N VAL A 533 -18.65 -3.98 -35.89
CA VAL A 533 -17.84 -3.51 -37.02
C VAL A 533 -16.40 -3.97 -36.90
N GLU A 534 -15.81 -4.36 -38.02
CA GLU A 534 -14.41 -4.78 -38.14
C GLU A 534 -13.81 -4.37 -39.49
N VAL A 535 -12.47 -4.38 -39.58
CA VAL A 535 -11.76 -4.19 -40.85
C VAL A 535 -11.92 -5.43 -41.74
N ALA A 536 -12.27 -5.20 -43.01
CA ALA A 536 -12.48 -6.28 -43.99
C ALA A 536 -11.23 -7.12 -44.23
N HIS A 537 -10.04 -6.49 -44.20
CA HIS A 537 -8.78 -7.18 -44.36
C HIS A 537 -7.62 -6.47 -43.63
N GLU A 538 -6.73 -7.23 -43.00
CA GLU A 538 -5.52 -6.73 -42.30
C GLU A 538 -4.56 -5.97 -43.23
N ALA A 539 -4.73 -6.08 -44.56
CA ALA A 539 -3.97 -5.32 -45.54
C ALA A 539 -4.23 -3.82 -45.42
N LEU A 540 -5.42 -3.41 -44.97
CA LEU A 540 -5.72 -2.00 -44.70
C LEU A 540 -4.85 -1.47 -43.55
N ILE A 541 -4.68 -2.25 -42.48
CA ILE A 541 -3.84 -1.92 -41.32
C ILE A 541 -2.37 -1.81 -41.75
N ARG A 542 -1.91 -2.76 -42.58
CA ARG A 542 -0.50 -2.85 -42.99
C ARG A 542 -0.10 -1.81 -44.04
N ASN A 543 -0.98 -1.47 -44.96
CA ASN A 543 -0.58 -0.72 -46.16
C ASN A 543 -1.06 0.73 -46.15
N TRP A 544 -2.11 1.10 -45.41
CA TRP A 544 -2.58 2.49 -45.36
C TRP A 544 -1.66 3.35 -44.46
N PRO A 545 -0.89 4.32 -45.00
CA PRO A 545 0.09 5.08 -44.21
C PRO A 545 -0.55 5.92 -43.10
N THR A 546 -1.71 6.53 -43.36
CA THR A 546 -2.40 7.38 -42.39
C THR A 546 -2.81 6.61 -41.13
N LEU A 547 -3.31 5.38 -41.29
CA LEU A 547 -3.63 4.53 -40.15
C LEU A 547 -2.37 4.09 -39.39
N ARG A 548 -1.26 3.83 -40.09
CA ARG A 548 0.01 3.48 -39.44
C ARG A 548 0.57 4.64 -38.62
N GLU A 549 0.53 5.86 -39.14
CA GLU A 549 0.91 7.06 -38.37
C GLU A 549 0.09 7.19 -37.09
N TRP A 550 -1.24 7.03 -37.17
CA TRP A 550 -2.09 7.09 -35.97
C TRP A 550 -1.75 6.00 -34.94
N LEU A 551 -1.45 4.78 -35.41
CA LEU A 551 -1.08 3.65 -34.56
C LEU A 551 0.29 3.86 -33.91
N ASP A 552 1.26 4.40 -34.64
CA ASP A 552 2.61 4.70 -34.14
C ASP A 552 2.56 5.84 -33.11
N ASP A 553 1.79 6.91 -33.38
CA ASP A 553 1.58 8.04 -32.46
C ASP A 553 0.96 7.63 -31.12
N ASN A 554 0.09 6.61 -31.12
CA ASN A 554 -0.66 6.17 -29.93
C ASN A 554 -0.19 4.82 -29.38
N ARG A 555 0.94 4.28 -29.85
CA ARG A 555 1.35 2.89 -29.56
C ARG A 555 1.50 2.59 -28.07
N ASP A 556 2.10 3.51 -27.31
CA ASP A 556 2.32 3.33 -25.87
C ASP A 556 1.01 3.40 -25.06
N ASN A 557 0.09 4.28 -25.46
CA ASN A 557 -1.24 4.40 -24.86
C ASN A 557 -2.12 3.19 -25.18
N LEU A 558 -2.11 2.71 -26.42
CA LEU A 558 -2.84 1.50 -26.81
C LEU A 558 -2.33 0.26 -26.07
N ARG A 559 -1.02 0.14 -25.85
CA ARG A 559 -0.43 -0.93 -25.04
C ARG A 559 -0.77 -0.80 -23.55
N ALA A 560 -0.70 0.41 -23.00
CA ALA A 560 -1.10 0.66 -21.61
C ALA A 560 -2.57 0.28 -21.40
N ARG A 561 -3.43 0.73 -22.31
CA ARG A 561 -4.86 0.42 -22.31
C ARG A 561 -5.11 -1.07 -22.40
N ALA A 562 -4.42 -1.80 -23.29
CA ALA A 562 -4.57 -3.25 -23.40
C ALA A 562 -4.18 -3.98 -22.10
N ALA A 563 -3.08 -3.59 -21.46
CA ALA A 563 -2.62 -4.17 -20.20
C ALA A 563 -3.56 -3.88 -19.03
N ILE A 564 -4.05 -2.64 -18.91
CA ILE A 564 -4.97 -2.23 -17.83
C ILE A 564 -6.34 -2.87 -18.03
N LEU A 565 -6.85 -2.90 -19.26
CA LEU A 565 -8.12 -3.55 -19.58
C LEU A 565 -8.08 -5.04 -19.19
N GLN A 566 -6.95 -5.72 -19.39
CA GLN A 566 -6.78 -7.11 -18.94
C GLN A 566 -6.89 -7.26 -17.41
N GLN A 567 -6.33 -6.33 -16.64
CA GLN A 567 -6.35 -6.31 -15.18
C GLN A 567 -7.73 -5.92 -14.63
N GLU A 568 -8.36 -4.88 -15.19
CA GLU A 568 -9.74 -4.50 -14.86
C GLU A 568 -10.69 -5.67 -15.10
N THR A 569 -10.52 -6.34 -16.24
CA THR A 569 -11.30 -7.53 -16.58
C THR A 569 -11.16 -8.62 -15.51
N GLU A 570 -9.96 -8.82 -14.95
CA GLU A 570 -9.73 -9.77 -13.86
C GLU A 570 -10.41 -9.32 -12.55
N TRP A 571 -10.31 -8.03 -12.22
CA TRP A 571 -10.95 -7.45 -11.05
C TRP A 571 -12.48 -7.58 -11.09
N ILE A 572 -13.09 -7.29 -12.24
CA ILE A 572 -14.53 -7.51 -12.46
C ILE A 572 -14.85 -9.01 -12.38
N ARG A 573 -14.05 -9.89 -12.99
CA ARG A 573 -14.23 -11.36 -12.98
C ARG A 573 -14.31 -11.95 -11.58
N GLN A 574 -13.54 -11.42 -10.63
CA GLN A 574 -13.49 -11.92 -9.26
C GLN A 574 -14.41 -11.17 -8.29
N GLY A 575 -15.39 -10.42 -8.81
CA GLY A 575 -16.42 -9.76 -8.00
C GLY A 575 -15.97 -8.43 -7.41
N ARG A 576 -15.15 -7.67 -8.14
CA ARG A 576 -14.63 -6.35 -7.74
C ARG A 576 -13.90 -6.35 -6.39
N ARG A 577 -13.27 -7.48 -6.08
CA ARG A 577 -12.45 -7.67 -4.88
C ARG A 577 -11.37 -6.59 -4.78
N PRO A 578 -11.29 -5.83 -3.68
CA PRO A 578 -10.30 -4.78 -3.52
C PRO A 578 -8.89 -5.27 -3.83
N GLU A 579 -8.56 -6.53 -3.49
CA GLU A 579 -7.23 -7.16 -3.63
C GLU A 579 -6.65 -7.11 -5.05
N LEU A 580 -7.49 -7.06 -6.08
CA LEU A 580 -7.10 -7.12 -7.48
C LEU A 580 -7.06 -5.74 -8.17
N LEU A 581 -7.30 -4.68 -7.41
CA LEU A 581 -6.95 -3.33 -7.84
C LEU A 581 -5.43 -3.22 -8.04
N LEU A 582 -5.00 -2.35 -8.95
CA LEU A 582 -3.59 -2.24 -9.31
C LEU A 582 -2.75 -1.88 -8.07
N PRO A 583 -1.73 -2.70 -7.71
CA PRO A 583 -0.86 -2.38 -6.61
C PRO A 583 0.05 -1.20 -6.98
N ARG A 584 0.60 -0.55 -5.96
CA ARG A 584 1.64 0.48 -6.14
C ARG A 584 2.77 -0.05 -7.02
N GLY A 585 3.15 0.75 -8.01
CA GLY A 585 4.24 0.42 -8.91
C GLY A 585 3.97 0.86 -10.35
N TYR A 586 4.75 0.30 -11.26
CA TYR A 586 4.79 0.71 -12.67
C TYR A 586 3.42 0.69 -13.36
N GLN A 587 2.57 -0.31 -13.08
CA GLN A 587 1.26 -0.45 -13.73
C GLN A 587 0.26 0.62 -13.27
N LEU A 588 0.25 0.97 -11.99
CA LEU A 588 -0.62 2.02 -11.45
C LEU A 588 -0.21 3.41 -11.99
N GLU A 589 1.08 3.69 -12.09
CA GLU A 589 1.57 4.96 -12.66
C GLU A 589 1.28 5.08 -14.16
N ARG A 590 1.38 3.98 -14.92
CA ARG A 590 0.94 3.96 -16.31
C ARG A 590 -0.56 4.19 -16.45
N ALA A 591 -1.36 3.59 -15.57
CA ALA A 591 -2.81 3.79 -15.56
C ALA A 591 -3.21 5.23 -15.26
N ARG A 592 -2.53 5.85 -14.30
CA ARG A 592 -2.69 7.27 -13.98
C ARG A 592 -2.31 8.15 -15.18
N THR A 593 -1.16 7.89 -15.80
CA THR A 593 -0.70 8.64 -16.98
C THR A 593 -1.69 8.51 -18.15
N LEU A 594 -2.26 7.32 -18.35
CA LEU A 594 -3.26 7.08 -19.39
C LEU A 594 -4.56 7.86 -19.15
N LEU A 595 -5.00 8.01 -17.89
CA LEU A 595 -6.16 8.86 -17.57
C LEU A 595 -5.88 10.35 -17.73
N ASP A 596 -4.69 10.81 -17.34
CA ASP A 596 -4.30 12.23 -17.41
C ASP A 596 -4.05 12.66 -18.86
N ARG A 597 -3.52 11.76 -19.71
CA ARG A 597 -3.16 12.02 -21.11
C ARG A 597 -3.58 10.87 -22.03
N PRO A 598 -4.89 10.68 -22.27
CA PRO A 598 -5.40 9.58 -23.08
C PRO A 598 -5.03 9.66 -24.57
N GLY A 599 -4.74 10.87 -25.08
CA GLY A 599 -4.51 11.09 -26.50
C GLY A 599 -5.79 10.84 -27.31
N ASP A 600 -5.70 10.02 -28.36
CA ASP A 600 -6.86 9.61 -29.17
C ASP A 600 -7.46 8.26 -28.73
N VAL A 601 -6.96 7.68 -27.64
CA VAL A 601 -7.40 6.39 -27.12
C VAL A 601 -8.58 6.57 -26.16
N LEU A 602 -9.64 5.77 -26.34
CA LEU A 602 -10.81 5.75 -25.47
C LEU A 602 -10.46 5.09 -24.12
N VAL A 603 -10.80 5.75 -23.00
CA VAL A 603 -10.45 5.34 -21.62
C VAL A 603 -11.65 5.38 -20.66
N GLU A 604 -12.83 5.73 -21.15
CA GLU A 604 -14.05 5.93 -20.36
C GLU A 604 -14.47 4.65 -19.62
N ASP A 605 -14.22 3.49 -20.23
CA ASP A 605 -14.50 2.18 -19.64
C ASP A 605 -13.59 1.86 -18.44
N LEU A 606 -12.35 2.37 -18.42
CA LEU A 606 -11.33 2.05 -17.41
C LEU A 606 -11.32 3.00 -16.20
N ARG A 607 -12.04 4.12 -16.27
CA ARG A 607 -11.94 5.22 -15.28
C ARG A 607 -12.26 4.77 -13.85
N GLU A 608 -13.30 3.94 -13.67
CA GLU A 608 -13.71 3.42 -12.36
C GLU A 608 -12.58 2.60 -11.71
N TYR A 609 -12.04 1.62 -12.43
CA TYR A 609 -11.00 0.71 -11.93
C TYR A 609 -9.71 1.43 -11.54
N ILE A 610 -9.27 2.37 -12.36
CA ILE A 610 -8.03 3.12 -12.10
C ILE A 610 -8.20 4.03 -10.88
N THR A 611 -9.35 4.69 -10.75
CA THR A 611 -9.63 5.60 -9.62
C THR A 611 -9.62 4.84 -8.30
N LEU A 612 -10.34 3.71 -8.23
CA LEU A 612 -10.35 2.84 -7.04
C LEU A 612 -8.97 2.27 -6.71
N SER A 613 -8.14 2.00 -7.72
CA SER A 613 -6.77 1.53 -7.53
C SER A 613 -5.86 2.62 -6.93
N ILE A 614 -6.04 3.88 -7.35
CA ILE A 614 -5.32 5.03 -6.77
C ILE A 614 -5.71 5.22 -5.29
N GLU A 615 -7.01 5.22 -4.99
CA GLU A 615 -7.52 5.37 -3.62
C GLU A 615 -6.99 4.28 -2.69
N ARG A 616 -7.02 3.01 -3.15
CA ARG A 616 -6.48 1.88 -2.38
C ARG A 616 -4.97 2.04 -2.14
N ALA A 617 -4.19 2.43 -3.15
CA ALA A 617 -2.76 2.62 -2.99
C ALA A 617 -2.43 3.71 -1.95
N GLN A 618 -3.20 4.81 -1.93
CA GLN A 618 -3.07 5.87 -0.93
C GLN A 618 -3.40 5.37 0.49
N GLN A 619 -4.46 4.56 0.64
CA GLN A 619 -4.82 3.94 1.92
C GLN A 619 -3.71 3.00 2.44
N TYR A 620 -3.11 2.19 1.57
CA TYR A 620 -1.98 1.33 1.98
C TYR A 620 -0.74 2.13 2.35
N GLU A 621 -0.43 3.21 1.63
CA GLU A 621 0.71 4.08 1.97
C GLU A 621 0.54 4.71 3.35
N GLN A 622 -0.67 5.19 3.66
CA GLN A 622 -0.98 5.76 4.95
C GLN A 622 -0.93 4.69 6.07
N ALA A 623 -1.49 3.50 5.85
CA ALA A 623 -1.44 2.41 6.81
C ALA A 623 -0.02 1.86 7.04
N GLU A 624 0.81 1.76 6.00
CA GLU A 624 2.19 1.31 6.12
C GLU A 624 3.06 2.33 6.86
N TYR A 625 2.85 3.63 6.62
CA TYR A 625 3.48 4.70 7.38
C TYR A 625 3.07 4.63 8.86
N GLU A 626 1.77 4.53 9.14
CA GLU A 626 1.24 4.42 10.50
C GLU A 626 1.77 3.16 11.24
N GLU A 627 1.90 2.02 10.55
CA GLU A 627 2.42 0.78 11.14
C GLU A 627 3.93 0.86 11.41
N LYS A 628 4.73 1.38 10.47
CA LYS A 628 6.16 1.62 10.70
C LYS A 628 6.37 2.59 11.86
N PHE A 629 5.59 3.65 11.89
CA PHE A 629 5.62 4.64 12.95
C PHE A 629 5.23 4.04 14.30
N ARG A 630 4.18 3.21 14.34
CA ARG A 630 3.75 2.46 15.53
C ARG A 630 4.86 1.56 16.06
N VAL A 631 5.49 0.75 15.21
CA VAL A 631 6.55 -0.17 15.62
C VAL A 631 7.74 0.61 16.19
N ALA A 632 8.15 1.70 15.53
CA ALA A 632 9.21 2.57 16.03
C ALA A 632 8.85 3.21 17.39
N ALA A 633 7.62 3.71 17.55
CA ALA A 633 7.14 4.29 18.81
C ALA A 633 7.15 3.25 19.96
N MET A 634 6.77 1.99 19.69
CA MET A 634 6.81 0.92 20.69
C MET A 634 8.25 0.56 21.09
N GLU A 635 9.17 0.50 20.13
CA GLU A 635 10.59 0.23 20.42
C GLU A 635 11.22 1.35 21.28
N LEU A 636 10.95 2.61 20.92
CA LEU A 636 11.41 3.79 21.64
C LEU A 636 10.79 3.88 23.05
N ALA A 637 9.55 3.45 23.24
CA ALA A 637 8.94 3.31 24.57
C ALA A 637 9.65 2.22 25.40
N GLY A 638 10.03 1.10 24.79
CA GLY A 638 10.82 0.05 25.44
C GLY A 638 12.23 0.50 25.85
N GLU A 639 12.83 1.47 25.15
CA GLU A 639 14.07 2.14 25.60
C GLU A 639 13.86 2.94 26.89
N ILE A 640 12.71 3.62 27.05
CA ILE A 640 12.37 4.34 28.29
C ILE A 640 12.24 3.34 29.44
N GLU A 641 11.52 2.23 29.25
CA GLU A 641 11.37 1.20 30.28
C GLU A 641 12.72 0.60 30.69
N ARG A 642 13.63 0.37 29.74
CA ARG A 642 15.01 -0.05 30.03
C ARG A 642 15.80 1.01 30.81
N ALA A 643 15.65 2.29 30.46
CA ALA A 643 16.29 3.38 31.20
C ALA A 643 15.79 3.44 32.64
N THR A 644 14.49 3.29 32.86
CA THR A 644 13.91 3.18 34.22
C THR A 644 14.43 1.93 34.94
N GLY A 645 14.58 0.80 34.24
CA GLY A 645 15.19 -0.41 34.77
C GLY A 645 16.62 -0.22 35.27
N ASN A 646 17.41 0.66 34.65
CA ASN A 646 18.78 0.93 35.07
C ASN A 646 18.88 1.72 36.39
N LEU A 647 17.85 2.48 36.77
CA LEU A 647 17.81 3.14 38.09
C LEU A 647 17.95 2.14 39.23
N PHE A 648 17.35 0.95 39.07
CA PHE A 648 17.42 -0.13 40.07
C PHE A 648 18.83 -0.71 40.23
N ARG A 649 19.74 -0.43 39.30
CA ARG A 649 21.14 -0.87 39.35
C ARG A 649 22.06 0.12 40.07
N LEU A 650 21.56 1.28 40.50
CA LEU A 650 22.39 2.31 41.13
C LEU A 650 23.17 1.77 42.33
N ASP A 651 22.55 0.96 43.19
CA ASP A 651 23.22 0.37 44.35
C ASP A 651 24.35 -0.61 43.95
N GLU A 652 24.17 -1.37 42.87
CA GLU A 652 25.20 -2.26 42.32
C GLU A 652 26.36 -1.46 41.72
N THR A 653 26.07 -0.40 40.96
CA THR A 653 27.09 0.49 40.40
C THR A 653 27.91 1.18 41.49
N LEU A 654 27.24 1.70 42.52
CA LEU A 654 27.89 2.34 43.68
C LEU A 654 28.80 1.35 44.43
N LYS A 655 28.31 0.12 44.63
CA LYS A 655 29.09 -0.97 45.23
C LYS A 655 30.35 -1.29 44.41
N ASN A 656 30.20 -1.49 43.11
CA ASN A 656 31.31 -1.82 42.22
C ASN A 656 32.37 -0.70 42.19
N LEU A 657 31.94 0.57 42.15
CA LEU A 657 32.85 1.71 42.24
C LEU A 657 33.66 1.66 43.54
N CYS A 658 33.01 1.53 44.71
CA CYS A 658 33.73 1.45 45.98
C CYS A 658 34.68 0.26 46.08
N GLU A 659 34.25 -0.92 45.63
CA GLU A 659 35.08 -2.13 45.65
C GLU A 659 36.31 -2.00 44.74
N ASN A 660 36.16 -1.41 43.55
CA ASN A 660 37.29 -1.17 42.65
C ASN A 660 38.24 -0.08 43.15
N VAL A 661 37.73 0.98 43.77
CA VAL A 661 38.59 1.97 44.45
C VAL A 661 39.43 1.28 45.53
N ARG A 662 38.84 0.43 46.38
CA ARG A 662 39.59 -0.29 47.43
C ARG A 662 40.55 -1.37 46.89
N LYS A 663 40.28 -1.88 45.69
CA LYS A 663 41.15 -2.85 45.01
C LYS A 663 42.38 -2.18 44.39
N ASP A 664 42.17 -1.05 43.72
CA ASP A 664 43.22 -0.35 42.97
C ASP A 664 44.01 0.65 43.82
N LEU A 665 43.40 1.14 44.90
CA LEU A 665 43.99 2.05 45.87
C LEU A 665 43.86 1.43 47.28
N PRO A 666 44.92 1.43 48.10
CA PRO A 666 44.91 0.71 49.37
C PRO A 666 44.09 1.38 50.49
N PHE A 667 43.09 2.21 50.16
CA PHE A 667 42.26 2.92 51.12
C PHE A 667 41.49 1.97 52.06
N GLU A 668 41.46 2.30 53.34
CA GLU A 668 40.74 1.53 54.35
C GLU A 668 39.23 1.73 54.26
N PHE A 669 38.81 2.94 53.82
CA PHE A 669 37.41 3.27 53.61
C PHE A 669 37.20 4.12 52.36
N VAL A 670 35.98 4.02 51.82
CA VAL A 670 35.48 4.81 50.68
C VAL A 670 34.00 5.13 50.91
N ALA A 671 33.58 6.35 50.64
CA ALA A 671 32.20 6.81 50.68
C ALA A 671 31.90 7.63 49.42
N ILE A 672 30.70 7.46 48.86
CA ILE A 672 30.22 8.19 47.68
C ILE A 672 29.06 9.07 48.09
N GLN A 673 29.15 10.33 47.69
CA GLN A 673 28.10 11.32 47.85
C GLN A 673 27.58 11.75 46.48
N LEU A 674 26.27 11.83 46.31
CA LEU A 674 25.65 12.30 45.06
C LEU A 674 24.82 13.55 45.32
N ASN A 675 24.74 14.40 44.31
CA ASN A 675 23.94 15.62 44.33
C ASN A 675 22.47 15.28 44.04
N ASP A 676 21.57 15.74 44.91
CA ASP A 676 20.13 15.76 44.66
C ASP A 676 19.71 17.17 44.25
N LYS A 677 19.30 17.32 42.98
CA LYS A 677 18.91 18.59 42.38
C LYS A 677 17.59 19.13 42.92
N GLU A 678 16.68 18.26 43.34
CA GLU A 678 15.37 18.67 43.86
C GLU A 678 15.52 19.27 45.25
N THR A 679 16.26 18.62 46.14
CA THR A 679 16.47 19.09 47.52
C THR A 679 17.66 20.03 47.67
N LYS A 680 18.47 20.19 46.61
CA LYS A 680 19.74 20.95 46.60
C LYS A 680 20.73 20.46 47.68
N ILE A 681 20.72 19.15 47.95
CA ILE A 681 21.53 18.50 48.99
C ILE A 681 22.52 17.53 48.33
N ILE A 682 23.76 17.52 48.80
CA ILE A 682 24.69 16.42 48.59
C ILE A 682 24.55 15.44 49.76
N GLN A 683 24.32 14.17 49.46
CA GLN A 683 24.11 13.14 50.48
C GLN A 683 24.96 11.90 50.23
N THR A 684 25.43 11.27 51.30
CA THR A 684 26.10 9.97 51.22
C THR A 684 25.12 8.91 50.76
N VAL A 685 25.40 8.29 49.61
CA VAL A 685 24.53 7.27 49.00
C VAL A 685 25.06 5.86 49.17
N TYR A 686 26.36 5.68 49.41
CA TYR A 686 26.98 4.38 49.61
C TYR A 686 28.38 4.53 50.22
N GLY A 687 28.90 3.47 50.81
CA GLY A 687 30.34 3.32 51.00
C GLY A 687 30.72 1.98 51.64
N VAL A 688 32.01 1.76 51.87
CA VAL A 688 32.58 0.51 52.40
C VAL A 688 33.75 0.83 53.33
N GLY A 689 33.91 0.08 54.43
CA GLY A 689 35.02 0.27 55.39
C GLY A 689 34.77 1.35 56.45
N LEU A 690 33.57 1.92 56.49
CA LEU A 690 33.14 2.85 57.53
C LEU A 690 32.51 2.08 58.72
N GLU A 691 32.47 2.70 59.90
CA GLU A 691 31.67 2.18 61.03
C GLU A 691 30.18 2.27 60.69
N THR A 692 29.35 1.39 61.27
CA THR A 692 27.91 1.24 60.92
C THR A 692 27.12 2.55 60.99
N ASN A 693 27.57 3.50 61.81
CA ASN A 693 26.90 4.79 61.98
C ASN A 693 27.38 5.85 60.96
N TRP A 694 28.43 5.64 60.17
CA TRP A 694 28.99 6.69 59.31
C TRP A 694 28.19 6.88 58.00
N TYR A 695 27.52 5.82 57.51
CA TYR A 695 26.73 5.80 56.27
C TYR A 695 25.45 6.64 56.32
N SER A 696 24.92 6.85 57.51
CA SER A 696 23.58 7.36 57.77
C SER A 696 23.51 8.87 58.01
N ILE A 697 24.64 9.57 57.89
CA ILE A 697 24.88 10.78 58.70
C ILE A 697 25.22 12.07 57.93
N ALA A 698 25.69 12.04 56.68
CA ALA A 698 26.12 13.27 55.99
C ALA A 698 25.15 13.68 54.87
N LYS A 699 24.30 14.68 55.16
CA LYS A 699 23.51 15.45 54.19
C LYS A 699 23.87 16.92 54.34
N HIS A 700 24.30 17.56 53.25
CA HIS A 700 24.72 18.96 53.27
C HIS A 700 24.14 19.71 52.08
N SER A 701 23.80 20.99 52.25
CA SER A 701 23.46 21.83 51.09
C SER A 701 24.70 22.00 50.22
N TYR A 702 24.62 21.69 48.93
CA TYR A 702 25.71 22.02 47.98
C TYR A 702 25.63 23.45 47.44
N ARG A 703 24.54 24.17 47.74
CA ARG A 703 24.42 25.61 47.41
C ARG A 703 25.32 26.41 48.35
N ILE A 704 26.37 27.00 47.80
CA ILE A 704 27.27 27.91 48.52
C ILE A 704 26.72 29.33 48.36
N GLU A 705 26.32 29.97 49.45
CA GLU A 705 26.01 31.40 49.43
C GLU A 705 27.31 32.21 49.36
N PRO A 706 27.46 33.14 48.40
CA PRO A 706 28.69 33.92 48.21
C PRO A 706 29.09 34.73 49.46
N ASP A 707 28.10 35.15 50.24
CA ASP A 707 28.28 36.03 51.40
C ASP A 707 28.49 35.27 52.71
N LEU A 708 28.47 33.93 52.69
CA LEU A 708 28.77 33.11 53.86
C LEU A 708 30.28 32.92 54.02
N ASN A 709 30.74 33.02 55.26
CA ASN A 709 32.13 32.75 55.62
C ASN A 709 32.54 31.33 55.14
N PRO A 710 33.64 31.17 54.39
CA PRO A 710 34.14 29.87 53.94
C PRO A 710 34.36 28.83 55.04
N ALA A 711 34.60 29.26 56.29
CA ALA A 711 34.69 28.37 57.45
C ALA A 711 33.36 27.66 57.78
N LEU A 712 32.22 28.17 57.29
CA LEU A 712 30.91 27.57 57.45
C LEU A 712 30.60 26.55 56.34
N TRP A 713 31.38 26.53 55.26
CA TRP A 713 31.13 25.65 54.12
C TRP A 713 31.43 24.19 54.48
N ASP A 714 30.54 23.31 54.02
CA ASP A 714 30.83 21.88 54.10
C ASP A 714 31.87 21.48 53.05
N ILE A 715 32.81 20.61 53.43
CA ILE A 715 33.91 20.22 52.54
C ILE A 715 33.34 19.51 51.31
N GLN A 716 32.37 18.60 51.47
CA GLN A 716 31.79 17.86 50.35
C GLN A 716 30.98 18.78 49.44
N ALA A 717 30.19 19.68 50.02
CA ALA A 717 29.49 20.74 49.29
C ALA A 717 30.45 21.64 48.50
N HIS A 718 31.57 22.04 49.12
CA HIS A 718 32.58 22.88 48.49
C HIS A 718 33.23 22.23 47.29
N ILE A 719 33.60 20.95 47.39
CA ILE A 719 34.11 20.18 46.25
C ILE A 719 33.05 20.08 45.15
N ALA A 720 31.80 19.77 45.50
CA ALA A 720 30.70 19.59 44.55
C ALA A 720 30.35 20.86 43.75
N ALA A 721 30.51 22.04 44.35
CA ALA A 721 30.19 23.33 43.73
C ALA A 721 31.43 24.09 43.19
N SER A 722 32.61 23.47 43.20
CA SER A 722 33.84 24.13 42.75
C SER A 722 33.95 24.25 41.22
N ASP A 723 34.17 25.48 40.72
CA ASP A 723 34.64 25.77 39.35
C ASP A 723 35.85 26.72 39.45
N PRO A 724 37.08 26.28 39.10
CA PRO A 724 37.41 24.96 38.53
C PRO A 724 37.24 23.79 39.52
N PRO A 725 37.04 22.56 39.01
CA PRO A 725 36.98 21.37 39.84
C PRO A 725 38.26 21.20 40.66
N ARG A 726 38.09 20.87 41.93
CA ARG A 726 39.19 20.69 42.87
C ARG A 726 39.04 19.41 43.70
N ALA A 727 40.14 18.88 44.20
CA ALA A 727 40.18 17.84 45.22
C ALA A 727 40.98 18.30 46.44
N GLU A 728 40.62 17.83 47.63
CA GLU A 728 41.28 18.22 48.88
C GLU A 728 41.70 17.00 49.69
N ILE A 729 43.00 16.89 50.00
CA ILE A 729 43.54 15.92 50.96
C ILE A 729 43.61 16.60 52.31
N ILE A 730 43.04 15.99 53.35
CA ILE A 730 42.99 16.54 54.70
C ILE A 730 43.45 15.45 55.69
N SER A 731 44.43 15.82 56.51
CA SER A 731 44.96 15.02 57.64
C SER A 731 44.65 15.77 58.92
N GLY A 732 44.04 15.10 59.90
CA GLY A 732 43.74 15.70 61.20
C GLY A 732 42.65 16.78 61.17
N ARG A 733 42.84 17.87 61.92
CA ARG A 733 41.85 18.92 62.14
C ARG A 733 41.80 19.93 60.98
N ASP A 734 40.59 20.20 60.52
CA ASP A 734 40.24 21.31 59.62
C ASP A 734 39.13 22.11 60.30
N SER A 735 39.17 23.45 60.21
CA SER A 735 38.15 24.32 60.83
C SER A 735 36.74 24.10 60.29
N ARG A 736 36.61 23.48 59.11
CA ARG A 736 35.33 23.11 58.51
C ARG A 736 34.75 21.82 59.09
N PHE A 737 35.46 21.03 59.89
CA PHE A 737 34.83 19.88 60.55
C PHE A 737 33.98 20.33 61.74
N ASP A 738 32.77 19.76 61.84
CA ASP A 738 31.98 19.86 63.06
C ASP A 738 32.75 19.20 64.22
N GLN A 739 32.78 19.87 65.37
CA GLN A 739 33.63 19.47 66.49
C GLN A 739 33.13 18.17 67.16
N PHE A 740 31.82 17.93 67.16
CA PHE A 740 31.25 16.69 67.68
C PHE A 740 31.61 15.53 66.76
N ILE A 741 31.34 15.65 65.45
CA ILE A 741 31.68 14.65 64.44
C ILE A 741 33.18 14.34 64.51
N TYR A 742 34.02 15.39 64.53
CA TYR A 742 35.47 15.29 64.63
C TYR A 742 35.91 14.36 65.77
N LYS A 743 35.37 14.55 66.98
CA LYS A 743 35.70 13.74 68.16
C LYS A 743 35.06 12.35 68.13
N ALA A 744 33.78 12.27 67.79
CA ALA A 744 33.00 11.03 67.83
C ALA A 744 33.63 9.94 66.95
N PHE A 745 34.16 10.32 65.79
CA PHE A 745 34.78 9.40 64.83
C PHE A 745 36.31 9.43 64.84
N LYS A 746 36.93 10.04 65.86
CA LYS A 746 38.39 10.12 66.05
C LYS A 746 39.14 10.64 64.80
N HIS A 747 38.60 11.68 64.19
CA HIS A 747 39.15 12.26 62.95
C HIS A 747 40.58 12.80 63.12
N GLU A 748 41.07 12.97 64.36
CA GLU A 748 42.46 13.37 64.63
C GLU A 748 43.53 12.40 64.14
N ASN A 749 43.16 11.15 63.83
CA ASN A 749 44.10 10.15 63.29
C ASN A 749 43.80 9.75 61.85
N ILE A 750 42.83 10.41 61.21
CA ILE A 750 42.36 10.07 59.87
C ILE A 750 43.06 10.98 58.85
N GLU A 751 43.49 10.36 57.75
CA GLU A 751 43.91 11.07 56.54
C GLU A 751 43.03 10.65 55.38
N ARG A 752 42.48 11.63 54.66
CA ARG A 752 41.45 11.40 53.64
C ARG A 752 41.53 12.39 52.49
N VAL A 753 41.04 11.98 51.33
CA VAL A 753 40.87 12.80 50.16
C VAL A 753 39.39 12.95 49.84
N PHE A 754 38.96 14.17 49.55
CA PHE A 754 37.67 14.52 48.97
C PHE A 754 37.88 14.88 47.51
N ALA A 755 37.35 14.06 46.61
CA ALA A 755 37.51 14.21 45.17
C ALA A 755 36.15 14.39 44.47
N PRO A 756 36.08 15.17 43.38
CA PRO A 756 34.86 15.34 42.61
C PRO A 756 34.61 14.14 41.69
N ILE A 757 33.35 13.74 41.55
CA ILE A 757 32.92 12.78 40.53
C ILE A 757 32.54 13.59 39.28
N ILE A 758 33.47 13.68 38.33
CA ILE A 758 33.32 14.50 37.12
C ILE A 758 32.75 13.65 35.99
N LEU A 759 31.56 14.02 35.53
CA LEU A 759 30.95 13.50 34.30
C LEU A 759 31.43 14.35 33.12
N ALA A 760 32.36 13.81 32.33
CA ALA A 760 32.84 14.40 31.08
C ALA A 760 32.24 13.68 29.87
N ARG A 761 32.12 14.40 28.73
CA ARG A 761 31.65 13.80 27.47
C ARG A 761 32.63 12.74 26.94
N GLU A 762 33.91 13.04 27.02
CA GLU A 762 35.03 12.16 26.67
C GLU A 762 35.83 11.87 27.94
N HIS A 763 35.80 10.63 28.40
CA HIS A 763 36.46 10.26 29.65
C HIS A 763 37.99 10.34 29.53
N GLU A 764 38.52 10.00 28.37
CA GLU A 764 39.95 10.08 28.05
C GLU A 764 40.49 11.51 28.16
N ALA A 765 39.64 12.51 27.92
CA ALA A 765 40.01 13.92 28.09
C ALA A 765 40.24 14.28 29.57
N LEU A 766 39.46 13.66 30.49
CA LEU A 766 39.63 13.81 31.92
C LEU A 766 40.88 13.07 32.43
N GLU A 767 41.12 11.84 31.95
CA GLU A 767 42.34 11.07 32.28
C GLU A 767 43.63 11.79 31.85
N ALA A 768 43.56 12.65 30.82
CA ALA A 768 44.70 13.44 30.35
C ALA A 768 44.92 14.76 31.12
N CYS A 769 44.02 15.15 32.04
CA CYS A 769 44.13 16.42 32.76
C CYS A 769 45.24 16.38 33.83
N ARG A 770 46.06 17.43 33.90
CA ARG A 770 47.03 17.61 34.99
C ARG A 770 46.43 18.36 36.16
N TRP A 771 46.73 17.90 37.37
CA TRP A 771 46.28 18.50 38.62
C TRP A 771 47.43 19.24 39.30
N ASN A 772 47.24 20.53 39.57
CA ASN A 772 48.24 21.38 40.21
C ASN A 772 47.94 21.53 41.70
N ILE A 773 48.96 21.45 42.54
CA ILE A 773 48.83 21.76 43.97
C ILE A 773 48.82 23.28 44.15
N ILE A 774 47.72 23.82 44.69
CA ILE A 774 47.58 25.26 44.96
C ILE A 774 47.77 25.63 46.43
N SER A 775 47.64 24.68 47.36
CA SER A 775 47.87 24.87 48.80
C SER A 775 48.32 23.58 49.48
N ARG A 776 49.15 23.70 50.53
CA ARG A 776 49.67 22.59 51.36
C ARG A 776 49.55 22.81 52.87
N GLU A 777 48.91 23.90 53.30
CA GLU A 777 48.86 24.33 54.71
C GLU A 777 47.51 24.01 55.36
N PRO A 778 47.47 23.62 56.64
CA PRO A 778 46.24 23.29 57.36
C PRO A 778 45.34 24.52 57.56
N HIS A 779 44.02 24.32 57.53
CA HIS A 779 43.01 25.38 57.65
C HIS A 779 42.49 25.48 59.10
N VAL A 780 43.38 25.71 60.07
CA VAL A 780 43.07 25.85 61.50
C VAL A 780 43.96 26.90 62.16
N GLU A 781 43.47 27.55 63.22
CA GLU A 781 44.24 28.56 63.97
C GLU A 781 45.43 27.97 64.75
N THR A 782 45.29 26.74 65.25
CA THR A 782 46.33 26.02 66.01
C THR A 782 46.56 24.64 65.40
N ALA A 783 47.56 24.55 64.53
CA ALA A 783 47.90 23.31 63.82
C ALA A 783 48.91 22.45 64.59
N THR A 784 48.68 21.15 64.61
CA THR A 784 49.68 20.13 65.01
C THR A 784 50.54 19.72 63.81
N SER A 785 51.63 18.98 64.06
CA SER A 785 52.50 18.48 62.98
C SER A 785 51.82 17.45 62.05
N PHE A 786 50.68 16.89 62.47
CA PHE A 786 49.88 15.98 61.64
C PHE A 786 48.82 16.72 60.82
N ASP A 787 48.39 17.91 61.26
CA ASP A 787 47.35 18.66 60.57
C ASP A 787 47.88 19.17 59.23
N ARG A 788 47.24 18.74 58.14
CA ARG A 788 47.67 19.04 56.79
C ARG A 788 46.46 19.16 55.88
N ARG A 789 46.51 20.13 54.96
CA ARG A 789 45.54 20.23 53.87
C ARG A 789 46.28 20.44 52.56
N VAL A 790 46.00 19.61 51.55
CA VAL A 790 46.54 19.76 50.20
C VAL A 790 45.38 19.96 49.23
N VAL A 791 45.40 21.06 48.47
CA VAL A 791 44.35 21.36 47.49
C VAL A 791 44.91 21.17 46.08
N LEU A 792 44.21 20.37 45.28
CA LEU A 792 44.52 20.03 43.89
C LEU A 792 43.47 20.67 42.98
N GLU A 793 43.87 21.45 41.97
CA GLU A 793 42.98 22.01 40.95
C GLU A 793 43.43 21.61 39.55
N ILE A 794 42.47 21.42 38.63
CA ILE A 794 42.78 21.15 37.21
C ILE A 794 43.57 22.32 36.62
N SER A 795 44.62 22.03 35.86
CA SER A 795 45.42 23.06 35.20
C SER A 795 44.54 23.91 34.24
N PRO A 796 44.70 25.25 34.18
CA PRO A 796 43.81 26.10 33.37
C PRO A 796 43.73 25.69 31.89
N GLY A 797 44.85 25.26 31.29
CA GLY A 797 44.89 24.81 29.91
C GLY A 797 44.16 23.48 29.67
N ASP A 798 44.22 22.56 30.64
CA ASP A 798 43.49 21.29 30.56
C ASP A 798 42.00 21.49 30.87
N LEU A 799 41.65 22.45 31.73
CA LEU A 799 40.26 22.86 31.99
C LEU A 799 39.61 23.43 30.72
N ASP A 800 40.29 24.34 30.01
CA ASP A 800 39.79 24.88 28.75
C ASP A 800 39.62 23.80 27.67
N ARG A 801 40.52 22.81 27.66
CA ARG A 801 40.42 21.65 26.77
C ARG A 801 39.20 20.79 27.12
N LEU A 802 39.01 20.51 28.40
CA LEU A 802 37.88 19.75 28.90
C LEU A 802 36.56 20.45 28.56
N LYS A 803 36.46 21.76 28.82
CA LYS A 803 35.29 22.60 28.45
C LYS A 803 35.01 22.57 26.93
N ARG A 804 36.04 22.49 26.08
CA ARG A 804 35.89 22.38 24.61
C ARG A 804 35.36 21.03 24.11
N THR A 805 35.66 19.93 24.79
CA THR A 805 35.09 18.60 24.43
C THR A 805 33.58 18.51 24.70
N GLY A 806 33.06 19.45 25.50
CA GLY A 806 31.69 19.55 25.94
C GLY A 806 31.69 19.93 27.41
N ASN A 807 30.73 20.77 27.85
CA ASN A 807 30.60 21.08 29.27
C ASN A 807 30.55 19.80 30.10
N PHE A 808 31.38 19.74 31.15
CA PHE A 808 31.37 18.66 32.14
C PHE A 808 30.45 19.02 33.31
N GLU A 809 30.04 18.02 34.09
CA GLU A 809 29.18 18.19 35.27
C GLU A 809 29.79 17.46 36.47
N ILE A 810 29.79 18.09 37.65
CA ILE A 810 30.12 17.40 38.90
C ILE A 810 28.82 16.79 39.44
N ILE A 811 28.71 15.46 39.39
CA ILE A 811 27.48 14.74 39.79
C ILE A 811 27.49 14.33 41.26
N GLY A 812 28.61 14.52 41.94
CA GLY A 812 28.80 14.15 43.33
C GLY A 812 30.27 14.22 43.75
N THR A 813 30.58 13.66 44.90
CA THR A 813 31.93 13.58 45.45
C THR A 813 32.22 12.18 45.96
N ILE A 814 33.51 11.85 46.07
CA ILE A 814 34.00 10.61 46.65
C ILE A 814 34.99 10.94 47.75
N GLU A 815 34.78 10.37 48.92
CA GLU A 815 35.66 10.45 50.08
C GLU A 815 36.37 9.11 50.25
N ALA A 816 37.70 9.11 50.36
CA ALA A 816 38.46 7.90 50.63
C ALA A 816 39.67 8.20 51.51
N GLY A 817 40.09 7.23 52.33
CA GLY A 817 41.20 7.48 53.24
C GLY A 817 41.65 6.30 54.10
N TYR A 818 42.47 6.64 55.09
CA TYR A 818 43.06 5.75 56.08
C TYR A 818 42.65 6.19 57.49
N ARG A 819 42.35 5.24 58.38
CA ARG A 819 42.10 5.51 59.80
C ARG A 819 43.39 5.61 60.62
N SER A 820 44.51 5.30 59.99
CA SER A 820 45.86 5.44 60.52
C SER A 820 46.57 6.64 59.89
N ARG A 821 47.61 7.15 60.56
CA ARG A 821 48.41 8.30 60.11
C ARG A 821 49.28 7.96 58.90
N ARG A 822 48.64 7.74 57.75
CA ARG A 822 49.28 7.35 56.48
C ARG A 822 49.04 8.42 55.42
N ASN A 823 50.14 8.97 54.91
CA ASN A 823 50.13 10.00 53.87
C ASN A 823 49.46 9.54 52.57
N ILE A 824 48.46 10.29 52.12
CA ILE A 824 47.87 10.18 50.77
C ILE A 824 48.72 11.01 49.81
N SER A 825 49.20 10.39 48.73
CA SER A 825 49.98 11.08 47.71
C SER A 825 49.06 11.78 46.69
N GLN A 826 49.58 12.81 46.00
CA GLN A 826 48.89 13.44 44.87
C GLN A 826 48.47 12.40 43.82
N ARG A 827 49.32 11.42 43.54
CA ARG A 827 49.06 10.35 42.57
C ARG A 827 47.88 9.46 42.98
N ASP A 828 47.71 9.21 44.28
CA ASP A 828 46.56 8.44 44.77
C ASP A 828 45.26 9.22 44.58
N SER A 829 45.29 10.54 44.78
CA SER A 829 44.16 11.44 44.53
C SER A 829 43.82 11.55 43.05
N GLU A 830 44.81 11.70 42.17
CA GLU A 830 44.61 11.73 40.71
C GLU A 830 43.96 10.43 40.22
N LYS A 831 44.49 9.28 40.63
CA LYS A 831 43.89 7.97 40.30
C LYS A 831 42.46 7.80 40.83
N LEU A 832 42.17 8.33 42.02
CA LEU A 832 40.81 8.30 42.56
C LEU A 832 39.84 9.09 41.68
N ILE A 833 40.26 10.27 41.22
CA ILE A 833 39.45 11.11 40.31
C ILE A 833 39.27 10.43 38.96
N GLU A 834 40.32 9.81 38.40
CA GLU A 834 40.25 9.02 37.17
C GLU A 834 39.24 7.86 37.30
N LEU A 835 39.37 7.05 38.36
CA LEU A 835 38.45 5.93 38.62
C LEU A 835 37.01 6.41 38.82
N ALA A 836 36.80 7.47 39.60
CA ALA A 836 35.48 8.05 39.79
C ALA A 836 34.88 8.57 38.48
N GLY A 837 35.69 9.25 37.66
CA GLY A 837 35.31 9.71 36.32
C GLY A 837 34.94 8.58 35.38
N ARG A 838 35.57 7.40 35.50
CA ARG A 838 35.28 6.22 34.67
C ARG A 838 33.90 5.66 34.95
N TYR A 839 33.46 5.70 36.21
CA TYR A 839 32.15 5.25 36.65
C TYR A 839 31.06 6.33 36.53
N ALA A 840 31.43 7.60 36.37
CA ALA A 840 30.47 8.71 36.26
C ALA A 840 29.39 8.49 35.18
N PRO A 841 29.69 7.96 33.98
CA PRO A 841 28.66 7.63 32.98
C PRO A 841 27.68 6.55 33.43
N GLU A 842 28.12 5.54 34.17
CA GLU A 842 27.23 4.49 34.71
C GLU A 842 26.34 5.03 35.82
N LEU A 843 26.90 5.87 36.70
CA LEU A 843 26.13 6.59 37.71
C LEU A 843 25.09 7.49 37.05
N ARG A 844 25.44 8.18 35.95
CA ARG A 844 24.48 8.96 35.16
C ARG A 844 23.41 8.08 34.53
N ARG A 845 23.76 6.91 33.97
CA ARG A 845 22.76 5.98 33.40
C ARG A 845 21.75 5.48 34.44
N ALA A 846 22.20 5.34 35.69
CA ALA A 846 21.39 4.97 36.84
C ALA A 846 20.82 6.18 37.59
N SER A 847 20.55 7.29 36.89
CA SER A 847 19.96 8.52 37.44
C SER A 847 18.67 8.93 36.71
N LEU A 848 17.84 9.74 37.39
CA LEU A 848 16.57 10.20 36.86
C LEU A 848 16.77 11.12 35.63
N GLU A 849 17.84 11.90 35.62
CA GLU A 849 18.25 12.76 34.51
C GLU A 849 18.48 11.98 33.21
N ASN A 850 18.99 10.75 33.30
CA ASN A 850 19.16 9.91 32.11
C ASN A 850 17.82 9.42 31.58
N VAL A 851 16.85 9.09 32.44
CA VAL A 851 15.48 8.77 31.98
C VAL A 851 14.88 9.95 31.22
N PHE A 852 15.00 11.17 31.75
CA PHE A 852 14.55 12.38 31.06
C PHE A 852 15.29 12.62 29.72
N ALA A 853 16.60 12.40 29.68
CA ALA A 853 17.39 12.51 28.46
C ALA A 853 16.99 11.49 27.37
N ILE A 854 16.67 10.25 27.77
CA ILE A 854 16.16 9.22 26.87
C ILE A 854 14.77 9.58 26.35
N ILE A 855 13.88 10.10 27.20
CA ILE A 855 12.55 10.56 26.78
C ILE A 855 12.66 11.66 25.72
N ALA A 856 13.47 12.71 25.96
CA ALA A 856 13.67 13.78 24.99
C ALA A 856 14.26 13.25 23.67
N ARG A 857 15.33 12.44 23.73
CA ARG A 857 15.95 11.85 22.54
C ARG A 857 14.98 10.98 21.74
N ASN A 858 14.15 10.21 22.42
CA ASN A 858 13.22 9.29 21.78
C ASN A 858 12.03 10.03 21.18
N ALA A 859 11.54 11.11 21.81
CA ALA A 859 10.56 12.00 21.21
C ALA A 859 11.08 12.63 19.91
N MET A 860 12.34 13.07 19.90
CA MET A 860 13.01 13.60 18.71
C MET A 860 13.13 12.55 17.60
N ARG A 861 13.61 11.34 17.93
CA ARG A 861 13.77 10.23 16.97
C ARG A 861 12.44 9.76 16.40
N MET A 862 11.39 9.73 17.22
CA MET A 862 10.08 9.22 16.83
C MET A 862 9.49 10.00 15.65
N LEU A 863 9.64 11.33 15.65
CA LEU A 863 9.13 12.21 14.59
C LEU A 863 10.22 12.71 13.63
N GLU A 864 11.45 12.18 13.73
CA GLU A 864 12.61 12.68 12.99
C GLU A 864 12.81 14.20 13.12
N ALA A 865 12.50 14.73 14.30
CA ALA A 865 12.55 16.14 14.61
C ALA A 865 14.00 16.62 14.76
N ASP A 866 14.21 17.94 14.64
CA ASP A 866 15.54 18.55 14.74
C ASP A 866 15.99 18.76 16.19
N ALA A 867 15.01 18.87 17.10
CA ALA A 867 15.26 18.98 18.53
C ALA A 867 14.07 18.48 19.37
N ALA A 868 14.38 18.07 20.59
CA ALA A 868 13.40 17.89 21.64
C ALA A 868 13.95 18.34 22.99
N SER A 869 13.08 18.87 23.85
CA SER A 869 13.45 19.20 25.22
C SER A 869 12.37 18.81 26.20
N LEU A 870 12.78 18.34 27.37
CA LEU A 870 11.88 18.01 28.46
C LEU A 870 12.25 18.88 29.65
N HIS A 871 11.27 19.63 30.16
CA HIS A 871 11.39 20.49 31.33
C HIS A 871 10.43 19.96 32.39
N PHE A 872 10.96 19.52 33.53
CA PHE A 872 10.19 18.83 34.55
C PHE A 872 10.45 19.41 35.95
N LEU A 873 9.37 19.60 36.72
CA LEU A 873 9.36 20.17 38.08
C LEU A 873 9.89 21.62 38.14
N LEU A 874 8.98 22.60 38.11
CA LEU A 874 9.30 24.02 38.22
C LEU A 874 9.65 24.41 39.68
N ASP A 875 10.87 24.89 39.90
CA ASP A 875 11.29 25.57 41.13
C ASP A 875 10.58 26.93 41.22
N ARG A 876 9.80 27.13 42.28
CA ARG A 876 9.00 28.36 42.48
C ARG A 876 9.86 29.56 42.89
N GLU A 877 11.00 29.33 43.55
CA GLU A 877 11.90 30.40 43.99
C GLU A 877 12.76 30.90 42.84
N GLU A 878 13.41 29.98 42.14
CA GLU A 878 14.34 30.30 41.04
C GLU A 878 13.62 30.51 39.70
N LYS A 879 12.32 30.16 39.62
CA LYS A 879 11.51 30.16 38.38
C LYS A 879 12.16 29.37 37.24
N GLN A 880 12.85 28.29 37.58
CA GLN A 880 13.55 27.42 36.63
C GLN A 880 13.12 25.96 36.82
N TYR A 881 13.19 25.15 35.77
CA TYR A 881 12.90 23.72 35.89
C TYR A 881 14.10 23.00 36.50
N ILE A 882 13.84 22.19 37.53
CA ILE A 882 14.86 21.44 38.26
C ILE A 882 15.51 20.40 37.34
N TYR A 883 14.69 19.73 36.53
CA TYR A 883 15.14 18.73 35.58
C TYR A 883 14.93 19.23 34.16
N GLU A 884 16.04 19.36 33.44
CA GLU A 884 16.03 19.71 32.03
C GLU A 884 16.84 18.70 31.21
N ALA A 885 16.22 18.21 30.15
CA ALA A 885 16.83 17.29 29.22
C ALA A 885 16.68 17.82 27.79
N TRP A 886 17.75 17.69 27.01
CA TRP A 886 17.84 18.23 25.66
C TRP A 886 18.38 17.17 24.70
N ALA A 887 17.80 17.11 23.50
CA ALA A 887 18.29 16.33 22.39
C ALA A 887 18.22 17.16 21.10
N GLY A 888 19.24 17.05 20.24
CA GLY A 888 19.31 17.78 18.98
C GLY A 888 19.77 19.23 19.12
N HIS A 889 19.24 20.10 18.25
CA HIS A 889 19.58 21.52 18.22
C HIS A 889 19.16 22.26 19.51
N ARG A 890 20.03 23.13 20.03
CA ARG A 890 19.70 24.02 21.16
C ARG A 890 19.49 25.44 20.64
N TYR A 891 18.29 25.97 20.88
CA TYR A 891 17.93 27.34 20.52
C TYR A 891 18.33 28.29 21.66
N SER A 892 19.00 29.39 21.34
CA SER A 892 19.49 30.35 22.34
C SER A 892 18.38 31.13 23.02
N SER A 893 17.27 31.36 22.32
CA SER A 893 16.08 32.07 22.80
C SER A 893 15.16 31.23 23.71
N ILE A 894 15.48 29.97 23.99
CA ILE A 894 14.57 29.03 24.66
C ILE A 894 15.16 28.51 25.97
N THR A 895 14.63 29.00 27.08
CA THR A 895 15.04 28.64 28.46
C THR A 895 13.91 28.01 29.29
N GLY A 896 12.93 27.40 28.62
CA GLY A 896 11.77 26.73 29.24
C GLY A 896 10.42 27.28 28.75
N PRO A 897 9.29 26.74 29.23
CA PRO A 897 7.95 27.22 28.88
C PRO A 897 7.73 28.66 29.34
N ARG A 898 7.52 29.55 28.36
CA ARG A 898 7.25 30.97 28.58
C ARG A 898 5.81 31.20 29.02
N PRO A 899 5.53 32.22 29.87
CA PRO A 899 4.17 32.71 30.07
C PRO A 899 3.61 33.09 28.69
N GLU A 900 2.46 32.52 28.30
CA GLU A 900 1.82 32.63 26.96
C GLU A 900 2.40 31.76 25.83
N GLY A 901 3.51 31.04 26.04
CA GLY A 901 4.06 30.10 25.06
C GLY A 901 3.27 28.79 24.93
N LEU A 902 3.51 28.02 23.86
CA LEU A 902 2.77 26.80 23.53
C LEU A 902 2.73 25.78 24.69
N GLY A 903 3.83 25.63 25.42
CA GLY A 903 3.88 24.72 26.56
C GLY A 903 3.06 25.17 27.77
N TYR A 904 2.99 26.48 28.04
CA TYR A 904 2.12 26.98 29.11
C TYR A 904 0.65 26.78 28.77
N GLN A 905 0.27 27.04 27.51
CA GLN A 905 -1.07 26.78 26.99
C GLN A 905 -1.41 25.28 27.06
N SER A 906 -0.46 24.41 26.71
CA SER A 906 -0.60 22.95 26.79
C SER A 906 -0.79 22.46 28.23
N LEU A 907 -0.01 22.99 29.19
CA LEU A 907 -0.16 22.68 30.61
C LEU A 907 -1.54 23.08 31.15
N GLN A 908 -2.04 24.28 30.81
CA GLN A 908 -3.38 24.72 31.22
C GLN A 908 -4.49 23.88 30.60
N ALA A 909 -4.36 23.55 29.32
CA ALA A 909 -5.36 22.77 28.59
C ALA A 909 -5.29 21.25 28.88
N ARG A 910 -4.22 20.78 29.55
CA ARG A 910 -3.93 19.36 29.81
C ARG A 910 -4.01 18.47 28.55
N ARG A 911 -3.56 18.99 27.42
CA ARG A 911 -3.52 18.27 26.13
C ARG A 911 -2.33 18.67 25.28
N THR A 912 -1.98 17.82 24.32
CA THR A 912 -0.98 18.13 23.30
C THR A 912 -1.44 19.31 22.46
N MET A 913 -0.54 20.26 22.24
CA MET A 913 -0.75 21.44 21.40
C MET A 913 0.36 21.50 20.36
N VAL A 914 0.02 21.87 19.13
CA VAL A 914 0.97 21.95 18.02
C VAL A 914 0.87 23.29 17.32
N VAL A 915 1.97 23.73 16.71
CA VAL A 915 2.04 24.89 15.83
C VAL A 915 2.96 24.55 14.66
N PRO A 916 2.54 24.72 13.39
CA PRO A 916 1.21 25.15 12.96
C PRO A 916 0.15 24.04 13.15
N ASP A 917 -1.11 24.45 13.36
CA ASP A 917 -2.26 23.56 13.63
C ASP A 917 -3.30 23.71 12.50
N ARG A 918 -3.56 22.61 11.77
CA ARG A 918 -4.52 22.60 10.66
C ARG A 918 -5.95 22.84 11.11
N GLU A 919 -6.33 22.36 12.29
CA GLU A 919 -7.70 22.52 12.79
C GLU A 919 -8.01 23.97 13.17
N LYS A 920 -6.98 24.79 13.40
CA LYS A 920 -7.08 26.22 13.68
C LYS A 920 -6.83 27.11 12.47
N ASN A 921 -6.76 26.54 11.26
CA ASN A 921 -6.45 27.27 10.02
C ASN A 921 -5.15 28.08 10.10
N HIS A 922 -4.13 27.59 10.82
CA HIS A 922 -2.80 28.19 10.73
C HIS A 922 -2.26 27.99 9.31
N ASP A 923 -1.36 28.87 8.86
CA ASP A 923 -0.57 28.68 7.64
C ASP A 923 0.85 28.19 7.98
N GLU A 924 1.66 27.90 6.95
CA GLU A 924 3.05 27.42 7.15
C GLU A 924 3.96 28.49 7.79
N CYS A 925 3.57 29.77 7.70
CA CYS A 925 4.32 30.88 8.26
C CYS A 925 3.86 31.24 9.68
N HIS A 926 2.82 30.60 10.22
CA HIS A 926 2.21 31.00 11.48
C HIS A 926 3.20 31.00 12.65
N MET A 927 4.23 30.15 12.59
CA MET A 927 5.30 30.12 13.58
C MET A 927 6.09 31.44 13.66
N ARG A 928 6.20 32.18 12.54
CA ARG A 928 6.84 33.50 12.49
C ARG A 928 6.10 34.52 13.34
N ASP A 929 4.77 34.46 13.36
CA ASP A 929 3.94 35.40 14.11
C ASP A 929 3.75 34.93 15.56
N PHE A 930 3.68 33.61 15.78
CA PHE A 930 3.52 33.00 17.10
C PHE A 930 4.79 33.06 17.96
N PHE A 931 5.97 32.80 17.37
CA PHE A 931 7.25 32.86 18.07
C PHE A 931 8.38 33.40 17.16
N PRO A 932 8.42 34.73 16.93
CA PRO A 932 9.34 35.35 15.97
C PRO A 932 10.82 35.07 16.23
N GLU A 933 11.24 35.07 17.49
CA GLU A 933 12.63 34.87 17.90
C GLU A 933 13.12 33.44 17.56
N ALA A 934 12.32 32.42 17.89
CA ALA A 934 12.63 31.05 17.55
C ALA A 934 12.57 30.79 16.03
N TYR A 935 11.64 31.44 15.33
CA TYR A 935 11.56 31.38 13.87
C TYR A 935 12.81 31.98 13.21
N ALA A 936 13.35 33.06 13.76
CA ALA A 936 14.61 33.66 13.29
C ALA A 936 15.82 32.74 13.49
N GLU A 937 15.78 31.86 14.49
CA GLU A 937 16.77 30.78 14.70
C GLU A 937 16.50 29.53 13.84
N GLY A 938 15.48 29.55 12.98
CA GLY A 938 15.17 28.50 12.01
C GLY A 938 14.02 27.57 12.38
N MET A 939 13.38 27.74 13.53
CA MET A 939 12.25 26.90 13.97
C MET A 939 10.98 27.19 13.19
N GLN A 940 10.38 26.16 12.58
CA GLN A 940 9.18 26.32 11.76
C GLN A 940 7.96 25.56 12.28
N ALA A 941 8.16 24.56 13.14
CA ALA A 941 7.08 23.87 13.83
C ALA A 941 7.47 23.40 15.23
N GLU A 942 6.50 23.35 16.15
CA GLU A 942 6.67 22.90 17.52
C GLU A 942 5.42 22.13 18.00
N ALA A 943 5.64 21.02 18.70
CA ALA A 943 4.65 20.34 19.50
C ALA A 943 5.01 20.46 20.99
N ALA A 944 4.03 20.76 21.83
CA ALA A 944 4.15 20.80 23.28
C ALA A 944 3.21 19.78 23.90
N ILE A 945 3.77 18.83 24.66
CA ILE A 945 3.08 17.70 25.25
C ILE A 945 3.21 17.76 26.77
N PRO A 946 2.10 17.85 27.52
CA PRO A 946 2.17 18.05 28.96
C PRO A 946 2.29 16.69 29.68
N ILE A 947 3.10 16.67 30.74
CA ILE A 947 3.36 15.50 31.57
C ILE A 947 2.89 15.82 32.99
N PHE A 948 2.00 14.99 33.53
CA PHE A 948 1.46 15.14 34.88
C PHE A 948 1.58 13.83 35.64
N PHE A 949 2.02 13.88 36.89
CA PHE A 949 1.83 12.77 37.80
C PHE A 949 1.57 13.24 39.23
N SER A 950 0.71 12.50 39.93
CA SER A 950 0.49 12.69 41.36
C SER A 950 1.35 11.70 42.14
N THR A 951 2.13 12.22 43.09
CA THR A 951 2.73 11.39 44.14
C THR A 951 1.65 11.17 45.19
N GLY A 952 1.01 10.01 45.20
CA GLY A 952 -0.17 9.70 46.04
C GLY A 952 0.01 9.74 47.57
N GLN A 953 0.98 10.48 48.10
CA GLN A 953 1.09 10.79 49.54
C GLN A 953 0.07 11.85 49.95
N SER A 954 -1.20 11.45 49.94
CA SER A 954 -2.27 12.08 50.73
C SER A 954 -3.11 11.01 51.43
N GLY A 955 -2.55 9.81 51.62
CA GLY A 955 -3.35 8.59 51.79
C GLY A 955 -3.18 7.77 53.07
N LEU A 956 -2.30 8.14 54.00
CA LEU A 956 -2.15 7.35 55.25
C LEU A 956 -2.40 8.12 56.56
N TYR A 957 -2.34 9.45 56.57
CA TYR A 957 -2.74 10.23 57.76
C TYR A 957 -3.26 11.62 57.36
N SER A 958 -4.56 11.75 57.11
CA SER A 958 -5.38 12.94 57.41
C SER A 958 -6.74 12.79 56.72
N ALA A 959 -7.77 12.47 57.50
CA ALA A 959 -9.16 12.52 57.04
C ALA A 959 -9.81 13.90 57.29
N HIS A 960 -9.04 14.92 57.69
CA HIS A 960 -9.56 16.22 58.14
C HIS A 960 -8.81 17.39 57.52
N ASP A 961 -8.73 17.46 56.19
CA ASP A 961 -8.65 18.76 55.51
C ASP A 961 -9.07 18.64 54.04
N ARG A 962 -10.26 19.12 53.69
CA ARG A 962 -10.86 18.99 52.35
C ARG A 962 -10.68 20.23 51.46
N HIS A 963 -9.79 21.17 51.81
CA HIS A 963 -9.68 22.44 51.07
C HIS A 963 -8.31 22.77 50.44
N HIS A 964 -7.36 21.83 50.35
CA HIS A 964 -6.13 22.02 49.57
C HIS A 964 -5.79 20.81 48.68
N VAL A 965 -6.34 20.77 47.47
CA VAL A 965 -6.15 19.66 46.50
C VAL A 965 -4.99 19.91 45.51
N ASP A 966 -4.30 21.05 45.57
CA ASP A 966 -3.33 21.45 44.53
C ASP A 966 -1.83 21.32 44.92
N ARG A 967 -1.50 20.68 46.06
CA ARG A 967 -0.10 20.62 46.55
C ARG A 967 0.68 19.34 46.19
N GLY A 968 0.12 18.40 45.42
CA GLY A 968 0.72 17.07 45.19
C GLY A 968 0.95 16.62 43.74
N GLU A 969 0.61 17.44 42.74
CA GLU A 969 0.79 17.08 41.31
C GLU A 969 2.09 17.68 40.76
N LYS A 970 3.06 16.81 40.44
CA LYS A 970 4.29 17.19 39.74
C LYS A 970 3.99 17.24 38.24
N HIS A 971 4.44 18.32 37.57
CA HIS A 971 4.19 18.54 36.15
C HIS A 971 5.44 18.95 35.40
N GLY A 972 5.40 18.74 34.08
CA GLY A 972 6.44 19.16 33.14
C GLY A 972 5.92 19.20 31.72
N ILE A 973 6.76 19.65 30.79
CA ILE A 973 6.43 19.79 29.38
C ILE A 973 7.53 19.17 28.51
N LEU A 974 7.12 18.33 27.57
CA LEU A 974 7.95 17.77 26.51
C LEU A 974 7.70 18.57 25.23
N TYR A 975 8.75 19.07 24.62
CA TYR A 975 8.72 19.75 23.34
C TYR A 975 9.37 18.91 22.26
N VAL A 976 8.79 18.94 21.06
CA VAL A 976 9.38 18.39 19.83
C VAL A 976 9.35 19.47 18.75
N ARG A 977 10.48 19.73 18.10
CA ARG A 977 10.68 20.94 17.29
C ARG A 977 11.34 20.63 15.95
N PHE A 978 10.93 21.37 14.92
CA PHE A 978 11.40 21.22 13.55
C PHE A 978 11.94 22.54 13.01
N ASN A 979 13.03 22.45 12.26
CA ASN A 979 13.63 23.56 11.50
C ASN A 979 13.08 23.66 10.07
N ARG A 980 12.06 22.86 9.77
CA ARG A 980 11.38 22.75 8.47
C ARG A 980 9.87 22.80 8.68
N PRO A 981 9.08 23.25 7.68
CA PRO A 981 7.64 23.18 7.77
C PRO A 981 7.21 21.75 8.07
N HIS A 982 6.39 21.57 9.11
CA HIS A 982 5.89 20.26 9.48
C HIS A 982 4.44 20.39 9.94
N TRP A 983 3.56 19.64 9.30
CA TRP A 983 2.14 19.56 9.62
C TRP A 983 1.87 18.26 10.36
N PHE A 984 1.62 18.36 11.65
CA PHE A 984 1.31 17.19 12.47
C PHE A 984 0.00 16.54 12.00
N THR A 985 0.09 15.26 11.66
CA THR A 985 -1.07 14.41 11.38
C THR A 985 -1.78 14.02 12.67
N LYS A 986 -3.06 13.64 12.58
CA LYS A 986 -3.81 13.13 13.73
C LYS A 986 -3.13 11.92 14.37
N GLY A 987 -2.59 11.01 13.53
CA GLY A 987 -1.85 9.84 14.00
C GLY A 987 -0.57 10.21 14.77
N GLU A 988 0.22 11.16 14.29
CA GLU A 988 1.43 11.63 15.00
C GLU A 988 1.10 12.22 16.37
N ILE A 989 0.01 12.97 16.49
CA ILE A 989 -0.47 13.53 17.77
C ILE A 989 -0.89 12.39 18.71
N GLU A 990 -1.70 11.43 18.26
CA GLU A 990 -2.16 10.29 19.06
C GLU A 990 -0.97 9.45 19.59
N TRP A 991 0.06 9.25 18.76
CA TRP A 991 1.26 8.53 19.16
C TRP A 991 2.17 9.34 20.08
N LEU A 992 2.30 10.66 19.89
CA LEU A 992 2.96 11.55 20.86
C LEU A 992 2.30 11.48 22.22
N GLU A 993 0.96 11.47 22.27
CA GLU A 993 0.22 11.29 23.51
C GLU A 993 0.44 9.91 24.13
N PHE A 994 0.46 8.85 23.32
CA PHE A 994 0.81 7.51 23.81
C PHE A 994 2.22 7.46 24.40
N PHE A 995 3.20 8.01 23.68
CA PHE A 995 4.59 8.10 24.11
C PHE A 995 4.71 8.91 25.41
N ALA A 996 4.02 10.04 25.51
CA ALA A 996 4.00 10.86 26.72
C ALA A 996 3.34 10.16 27.90
N ARG A 997 2.28 9.36 27.70
CA ARG A 997 1.72 8.49 28.75
C ARG A 997 2.75 7.47 29.24
N ARG A 998 3.51 6.83 28.34
CA ARG A 998 4.58 5.89 28.71
C ARG A 998 5.71 6.59 29.45
N ALA A 999 6.15 7.75 28.96
CA ALA A 999 7.13 8.59 29.63
C ALA A 999 6.66 8.98 31.05
N THR A 1000 5.39 9.37 31.20
CA THR A 1000 4.78 9.74 32.49
C THR A 1000 4.83 8.56 33.46
N GLN A 1001 4.43 7.36 33.03
CA GLN A 1001 4.51 6.15 33.85
C GLN A 1001 5.95 5.82 34.27
N ALA A 1002 6.89 5.94 33.33
CA ALA A 1002 8.30 5.71 33.61
C ALA A 1002 8.89 6.72 34.61
N ILE A 1003 8.57 8.01 34.46
CA ILE A 1003 8.96 9.06 35.39
C ILE A 1003 8.34 8.82 36.76
N GLN A 1004 7.06 8.43 36.82
CA GLN A 1004 6.37 8.14 38.07
C GLN A 1004 7.01 6.95 38.78
N GLN A 1005 7.27 5.85 38.08
CA GLN A 1005 7.97 4.67 38.62
C GLN A 1005 9.37 5.01 39.11
N ALA A 1006 10.13 5.78 38.31
CA ALA A 1006 11.47 6.24 38.67
C ALA A 1006 11.44 7.10 39.94
N THR A 1007 10.49 8.04 40.02
CA THR A 1007 10.32 8.92 41.19
C THR A 1007 9.93 8.12 42.42
N TYR A 1008 9.01 7.16 42.29
CA TYR A 1008 8.63 6.28 43.39
C TYR A 1008 9.80 5.43 43.87
N TYR A 1009 10.60 4.86 42.97
CA TYR A 1009 11.78 4.10 43.36
C TYR A 1009 12.75 4.95 44.17
N THR A 1010 13.05 6.17 43.72
CA THR A 1010 13.91 7.11 44.47
C THR A 1010 13.32 7.41 45.85
N LEU A 1011 12.02 7.74 45.92
CA LEU A 1011 11.32 8.04 47.17
C LEU A 1011 11.34 6.85 48.15
N TYR A 1012 11.02 5.64 47.70
CA TYR A 1012 11.03 4.44 48.53
C TYR A 1012 12.44 4.12 49.04
N ARG A 1013 13.46 4.25 48.17
CA ARG A 1013 14.86 4.06 48.55
C ARG A 1013 15.29 5.06 49.62
N GLU A 1014 14.91 6.33 49.48
CA GLU A 1014 15.17 7.34 50.51
C GLU A 1014 14.44 7.05 51.81
N ASN A 1015 13.17 6.67 51.77
CA ASN A 1015 12.39 6.36 52.97
C ASN A 1015 12.95 5.15 53.72
N ALA A 1016 13.36 4.09 53.01
CA ALA A 1016 14.03 2.95 53.60
C ALA A 1016 15.33 3.36 54.32
N ARG A 1017 16.14 4.23 53.70
CA ARG A 1017 17.35 4.78 54.33
C ARG A 1017 17.03 5.62 55.56
N ARG A 1018 16.01 6.49 55.48
CA ARG A 1018 15.57 7.32 56.62
C ARG A 1018 15.19 6.44 57.82
N LEU A 1019 14.49 5.33 57.60
CA LEU A 1019 14.11 4.38 58.67
C LEU A 1019 15.32 3.67 59.29
N VAL A 1020 16.26 3.19 58.47
CA VAL A 1020 17.52 2.57 58.96
C VAL A 1020 18.33 3.57 59.80
N ASN A 1021 18.43 4.82 59.34
CA ASN A 1021 19.14 5.87 60.06
C ASN A 1021 18.50 6.15 61.42
N LEU A 1022 17.17 6.27 61.48
CA LEU A 1022 16.45 6.48 62.74
C LEU A 1022 16.62 5.33 63.72
N HIS A 1023 16.63 4.08 63.24
CA HIS A 1023 16.86 2.91 64.08
C HIS A 1023 18.27 2.93 64.69
N SER A 1024 19.30 3.24 63.88
CA SER A 1024 20.69 3.37 64.33
C SER A 1024 20.86 4.50 65.36
N VAL A 1025 20.23 5.65 65.13
CA VAL A 1025 20.25 6.78 66.09
C VAL A 1025 19.59 6.39 67.41
N ALA A 1026 18.41 5.75 67.37
CA ALA A 1026 17.71 5.31 68.56
C ALA A 1026 18.55 4.31 69.39
N GLN A 1027 19.22 3.36 68.72
CA GLN A 1027 20.14 2.41 69.38
C GLN A 1027 21.34 3.12 70.01
N SER A 1028 22.02 4.00 69.26
CA SER A 1028 23.17 4.74 69.76
C SER A 1028 22.85 5.61 70.97
N LEU A 1029 21.65 6.20 71.02
CA LEU A 1029 21.19 6.99 72.17
C LEU A 1029 20.86 6.11 73.40
N ALA A 1030 20.40 4.87 73.18
CA ALA A 1030 20.17 3.93 74.26
C ALA A 1030 21.49 3.41 74.86
N ASP A 1031 22.45 3.06 74.00
CA ASP A 1031 23.74 2.48 74.39
C ASP A 1031 24.67 3.47 75.12
N ASN A 1032 24.58 4.77 74.80
CA ASN A 1032 25.44 5.82 75.39
C ASN A 1032 24.82 6.54 76.60
N SER A 1033 23.82 5.94 77.25
CA SER A 1033 23.04 6.58 78.33
C SER A 1033 23.83 6.91 79.61
N GLU A 1034 25.05 6.38 79.78
CA GLU A 1034 25.96 6.68 80.89
C GLU A 1034 27.01 7.77 80.59
N SER A 1035 27.09 8.26 79.35
CA SER A 1035 28.11 9.24 78.95
C SER A 1035 27.75 10.68 79.35
N GLY A 1036 28.77 11.48 79.71
CA GLY A 1036 28.61 12.91 80.00
C GLY A 1036 28.14 13.75 78.80
N ASP A 1037 28.38 13.26 77.58
CA ASP A 1037 28.17 13.99 76.31
C ASP A 1037 26.83 13.64 75.61
N ILE A 1038 25.83 13.11 76.33
CA ILE A 1038 24.56 12.64 75.73
C ILE A 1038 23.83 13.74 74.95
N LEU A 1039 23.88 14.99 75.42
CA LEU A 1039 23.18 16.12 74.79
C LEU A 1039 23.82 16.48 73.44
N ASP A 1040 25.15 16.46 73.36
CA ASP A 1040 25.89 16.64 72.11
C ASP A 1040 25.63 15.48 71.15
N ALA A 1041 25.51 14.24 71.65
CA ALA A 1041 25.15 13.08 70.84
C ALA A 1041 23.73 13.19 70.24
N ILE A 1042 22.76 13.69 71.01
CA ILE A 1042 21.40 13.97 70.51
C ILE A 1042 21.45 15.08 69.45
N ALA A 1043 22.14 16.19 69.73
CA ALA A 1043 22.26 17.32 68.82
C ALA A 1043 22.90 16.90 67.49
N GLY A 1044 24.01 16.16 67.56
CA GLY A 1044 24.72 15.65 66.40
C GLY A 1044 23.84 14.68 65.59
N SER A 1045 23.15 13.76 66.26
CA SER A 1045 22.25 12.82 65.57
C SER A 1045 21.11 13.52 64.84
N ALA A 1046 20.48 14.53 65.47
CA ALA A 1046 19.44 15.35 64.84
C ALA A 1046 19.99 16.17 63.66
N MET A 1047 21.14 16.83 63.83
CA MET A 1047 21.74 17.65 62.78
C MET A 1047 21.94 16.82 61.50
N ASN A 1048 22.45 15.61 61.69
CA ASN A 1048 22.78 14.67 60.63
C ASN A 1048 21.54 14.04 59.98
N ALA A 1049 20.55 13.61 60.77
CA ALA A 1049 19.33 13.01 60.26
C ALA A 1049 18.50 13.98 59.39
N PHE A 1050 18.51 15.26 59.76
CA PHE A 1050 17.67 16.30 59.14
C PHE A 1050 18.44 17.28 58.25
N ALA A 1051 19.76 17.11 58.06
CA ALA A 1051 20.59 18.02 57.27
C ALA A 1051 20.50 19.48 57.76
N ALA A 1052 20.42 19.66 59.07
CA ALA A 1052 20.30 20.98 59.68
C ALA A 1052 21.66 21.68 59.75
N ASP A 1053 21.65 23.02 59.69
CA ASP A 1053 22.88 23.80 59.81
C ASP A 1053 23.36 23.86 61.26
N ILE A 1054 22.41 23.95 62.19
CA ILE A 1054 22.67 24.02 63.63
C ILE A 1054 21.58 23.25 64.39
N VAL A 1055 22.00 22.47 65.39
CA VAL A 1055 21.10 21.89 66.39
C VAL A 1055 21.54 22.30 67.79
N THR A 1056 20.56 22.73 68.60
CA THR A 1056 20.77 23.00 70.03
C THR A 1056 19.76 22.22 70.87
N VAL A 1057 20.24 21.57 71.93
CA VAL A 1057 19.46 20.72 72.83
C VAL A 1057 19.54 21.29 74.23
N TYR A 1058 18.42 21.79 74.73
CA TYR A 1058 18.32 22.36 76.07
C TYR A 1058 17.69 21.37 77.02
N GLU A 1059 18.35 21.14 78.15
CA GLU A 1059 17.85 20.29 79.22
C GLU A 1059 17.01 21.09 80.22
N TYR A 1060 15.76 20.66 80.45
CA TYR A 1060 14.80 21.33 81.32
C TYR A 1060 14.43 20.49 82.54
N GLN A 1061 14.40 21.12 83.72
CA GLN A 1061 13.88 20.52 84.95
C GLN A 1061 12.50 21.08 85.26
N ALA A 1062 11.47 20.30 84.94
CA ALA A 1062 10.08 20.69 85.19
C ALA A 1062 9.81 21.04 86.67
N ALA A 1063 10.39 20.30 87.62
CA ALA A 1063 10.22 20.54 89.06
C ALA A 1063 10.80 21.88 89.57
N LYS A 1064 11.80 22.46 88.86
CA LYS A 1064 12.46 23.72 89.23
C LYS A 1064 12.10 24.87 88.29
N GLU A 1065 11.28 24.61 87.28
CA GLU A 1065 10.95 25.51 86.17
C GLU A 1065 12.16 26.18 85.52
N LYS A 1066 13.30 25.49 85.43
CA LYS A 1066 14.57 26.06 84.98
C LYS A 1066 15.31 25.14 84.02
N PHE A 1067 16.01 25.73 83.05
CA PHE A 1067 16.98 25.02 82.21
C PHE A 1067 18.32 24.83 82.94
N GLU A 1068 18.95 23.68 82.70
CA GLU A 1068 20.33 23.44 83.14
C GLU A 1068 21.34 24.27 82.34
N HIS A 1069 22.52 24.47 82.90
CA HIS A 1069 23.56 25.30 82.25
C HIS A 1069 24.25 24.59 81.09
N GLU A 1070 24.35 23.26 81.13
CA GLU A 1070 24.86 22.46 80.02
C GLU A 1070 23.80 22.31 78.93
N LEU A 1071 24.18 22.66 77.70
CA LEU A 1071 23.37 22.41 76.50
C LEU A 1071 24.16 21.57 75.50
N GLY A 1072 23.43 20.74 74.75
CA GLY A 1072 23.98 20.01 73.62
C GLY A 1072 24.02 20.89 72.38
N ILE A 1073 25.14 20.88 71.65
CA ILE A 1073 25.29 21.65 70.43
C ILE A 1073 25.91 20.81 69.32
N ALA A 1074 25.40 20.98 68.11
CA ALA A 1074 26.01 20.45 66.90
C ALA A 1074 25.86 21.47 65.76
N GLY A 1075 26.86 21.53 64.89
CA GLY A 1075 26.89 22.40 63.73
C GLY A 1075 27.90 23.53 63.84
N ARG A 1076 28.00 24.30 62.76
CA ARG A 1076 28.98 25.39 62.64
C ARG A 1076 28.32 26.71 63.03
N PHE A 1077 28.66 27.25 64.19
CA PHE A 1077 28.11 28.49 64.73
C PHE A 1077 28.93 29.71 64.27
N ILE A 1078 28.26 30.83 64.03
CA ILE A 1078 28.90 32.13 63.79
C ILE A 1078 29.45 32.70 65.11
N ALA A 1079 28.71 32.54 66.21
CA ALA A 1079 29.12 33.02 67.53
C ALA A 1079 28.86 31.97 68.62
N ILE A 1080 29.63 30.87 68.59
CA ILE A 1080 29.48 29.74 69.52
C ILE A 1080 29.58 30.17 71.00
N GLU A 1081 30.50 31.09 71.31
CA GLU A 1081 30.75 31.54 72.69
C GLU A 1081 29.52 32.20 73.30
N LYS A 1082 28.79 32.99 72.50
CA LYS A 1082 27.53 33.64 72.90
C LYS A 1082 26.37 32.65 73.03
N THR A 1083 26.51 31.42 72.55
CA THR A 1083 25.50 30.36 72.71
C THR A 1083 25.81 29.49 73.92
N ARG A 1084 27.09 29.15 74.11
CA ARG A 1084 27.52 28.19 75.13
C ARG A 1084 27.51 28.74 76.55
N TRP A 1085 27.78 30.03 76.72
CA TRP A 1085 27.98 30.63 78.06
C TRP A 1085 26.98 31.73 78.43
N ALA A 1086 26.04 32.05 77.53
CA ALA A 1086 25.02 33.06 77.82
C ALA A 1086 23.91 32.48 78.73
N PRO A 1087 23.53 33.16 79.84
CA PRO A 1087 22.41 32.74 80.66
C PRO A 1087 21.08 32.87 79.88
N LEU A 1088 20.21 31.87 80.00
CA LEU A 1088 18.87 31.91 79.39
C LEU A 1088 17.94 32.81 80.20
N GLU A 1089 17.48 33.89 79.57
CA GLU A 1089 16.47 34.79 80.13
C GLU A 1089 15.06 34.18 80.01
N PRO A 1090 14.11 34.49 80.92
CA PRO A 1090 12.74 33.94 80.88
C PRO A 1090 11.93 34.28 79.61
N ASP A 1091 12.33 35.30 78.86
CA ASP A 1091 11.73 35.72 77.58
C ASP A 1091 12.43 35.09 76.36
N SER A 1092 13.45 34.25 76.57
CA SER A 1092 14.17 33.57 75.50
C SER A 1092 13.36 32.44 74.85
N SER A 1093 13.70 32.10 73.61
CA SER A 1093 12.95 31.11 72.81
C SER A 1093 12.79 29.74 73.49
N PRO A 1094 13.76 29.15 74.22
CA PRO A 1094 13.55 27.88 74.93
C PRO A 1094 12.43 27.95 75.97
N TYR A 1095 12.35 29.02 76.77
CA TYR A 1095 11.29 29.20 77.77
C TYR A 1095 9.93 29.40 77.12
N LEU A 1096 9.85 30.20 76.05
CA LEU A 1096 8.59 30.45 75.36
C LEU A 1096 8.01 29.18 74.72
N VAL A 1097 8.86 28.33 74.15
CA VAL A 1097 8.41 27.07 73.53
C VAL A 1097 7.95 26.08 74.59
N VAL A 1098 8.72 25.87 75.66
CA VAL A 1098 8.31 25.00 76.80
C VAL A 1098 7.02 25.49 77.44
N LYS A 1099 6.89 26.81 77.69
CA LYS A 1099 5.66 27.41 78.23
C LYS A 1099 4.45 27.24 77.31
N SER A 1100 4.67 27.16 76.00
CA SER A 1100 3.60 26.96 75.03
C SER A 1100 3.06 25.53 74.98
N GLY A 1101 3.82 24.53 75.44
CA GLY A 1101 3.40 23.13 75.53
C GLY A 1101 3.34 22.35 74.21
N PHE A 1102 3.64 22.99 73.07
CA PHE A 1102 3.65 22.37 71.75
C PHE A 1102 4.94 22.69 70.97
N SER A 1103 5.37 21.75 70.14
CA SER A 1103 6.47 21.94 69.17
C SER A 1103 6.08 22.99 68.13
N VAL A 1104 7.06 23.76 67.65
CA VAL A 1104 6.91 24.87 66.69
C VAL A 1104 7.72 24.55 65.43
N TYR A 1105 7.10 24.65 64.25
CA TYR A 1105 7.75 24.40 62.96
C TYR A 1105 7.51 25.61 62.06
N GLU A 1106 8.57 26.32 61.67
CA GLU A 1106 8.46 27.60 60.98
C GLU A 1106 9.42 27.72 59.80
N GLU A 1107 8.85 28.03 58.63
CA GLU A 1107 9.57 28.31 57.38
C GLU A 1107 10.24 29.69 57.43
N ASN A 1108 9.68 30.64 58.18
CA ASN A 1108 10.25 31.97 58.40
C ASN A 1108 10.43 32.23 59.90
N ALA A 1109 11.50 31.66 60.47
CA ALA A 1109 11.86 31.77 61.87
C ALA A 1109 12.03 33.24 62.36
N PRO A 1110 12.63 34.18 61.59
CA PRO A 1110 12.71 35.59 61.99
C PRO A 1110 11.35 36.26 62.25
N SER A 1111 10.29 35.81 61.57
CA SER A 1111 8.94 36.37 61.71
C SER A 1111 8.14 35.78 62.89
N ASN A 1112 8.56 34.63 63.42
CA ASN A 1112 7.83 33.94 64.48
C ASN A 1112 8.23 34.47 65.88
N GLN A 1113 7.25 34.98 66.63
CA GLN A 1113 7.48 35.61 67.94
C GLN A 1113 7.99 34.66 69.05
N LYS A 1114 7.79 33.34 68.91
CA LYS A 1114 8.30 32.35 69.88
C LYS A 1114 9.77 32.00 69.60
N LEU A 1115 10.17 31.97 68.32
CA LEU A 1115 11.54 31.66 67.90
C LEU A 1115 12.44 32.90 67.90
N CYS A 1116 11.89 34.05 67.51
CA CYS A 1116 12.54 35.36 67.52
C CYS A 1116 11.67 36.37 68.30
N PRO A 1117 11.76 36.39 69.65
CA PRO A 1117 10.96 37.29 70.46
C PRO A 1117 11.35 38.75 70.20
N PRO A 1118 10.37 39.68 70.19
CA PRO A 1118 10.67 41.10 70.03
C PRO A 1118 11.66 41.58 71.10
N ALA A 1119 12.57 42.47 70.71
CA ALA A 1119 13.64 42.95 71.57
C ALA A 1119 13.52 44.46 71.78
N ALA A 1120 13.88 44.94 72.98
CA ALA A 1120 13.76 46.35 73.37
C ALA A 1120 14.69 47.30 72.59
N SER A 1121 15.71 46.77 71.91
CA SER A 1121 16.63 47.55 71.07
C SER A 1121 17.10 46.74 69.86
N GLN A 1122 17.60 47.43 68.84
CA GLN A 1122 18.15 46.80 67.64
C GLN A 1122 19.39 45.93 67.94
N ASN A 1123 20.23 46.33 68.91
CA ASN A 1123 21.35 45.52 69.39
C ASN A 1123 20.88 44.25 70.10
N ALA A 1124 19.80 44.33 70.89
CA ALA A 1124 19.21 43.16 71.53
C ALA A 1124 18.61 42.20 70.49
N LEU A 1125 17.98 42.73 69.43
CA LEU A 1125 17.48 41.93 68.31
C LEU A 1125 18.62 41.23 67.55
N GLN A 1126 19.72 41.94 67.26
CA GLN A 1126 20.89 41.36 66.60
C GLN A 1126 21.58 40.27 67.43
N ASN A 1127 21.44 40.29 68.76
CA ASN A 1127 21.97 39.24 69.65
C ASN A 1127 21.03 38.03 69.79
N ARG A 1128 19.77 38.09 69.33
CA ARG A 1128 18.86 36.94 69.33
C ARG A 1128 19.42 35.84 68.40
N PHE A 1129 19.29 34.59 68.83
CA PHE A 1129 19.88 33.43 68.15
C PHE A 1129 19.57 33.37 66.65
N VAL A 1130 18.28 33.49 66.29
CA VAL A 1130 17.80 33.40 64.90
C VAL A 1130 18.46 34.45 64.00
N VAL A 1131 18.58 35.70 64.48
CA VAL A 1131 19.17 36.80 63.71
C VAL A 1131 20.70 36.68 63.66
N ARG A 1132 21.33 36.40 64.81
CA ARG A 1132 22.79 36.29 64.95
C ARG A 1132 23.38 35.17 64.11
N GLU A 1133 22.72 34.01 64.10
CA GLU A 1133 23.17 32.81 63.38
C GLU A 1133 22.67 32.76 61.92
N LYS A 1134 21.92 33.79 61.49
CA LYS A 1134 21.28 33.89 60.15
C LYS A 1134 20.34 32.72 59.85
N ILE A 1135 19.48 32.35 60.80
CA ILE A 1135 18.49 31.28 60.64
C ILE A 1135 17.28 31.79 59.87
N THR A 1136 16.91 31.07 58.82
CA THR A 1136 15.75 31.34 57.97
C THR A 1136 14.56 30.48 58.39
N SER A 1137 14.76 29.18 58.60
CA SER A 1137 13.72 28.23 59.00
C SER A 1137 14.16 27.43 60.23
N ALA A 1138 13.24 27.06 61.11
CA ALA A 1138 13.57 26.26 62.29
C ALA A 1138 12.40 25.43 62.80
N ALA A 1139 12.73 24.22 63.29
CA ALA A 1139 11.85 23.38 64.07
C ALA A 1139 12.32 23.36 65.53
N CYS A 1140 11.44 23.73 66.45
CA CYS A 1140 11.64 23.55 67.87
C CYS A 1140 10.73 22.45 68.39
N VAL A 1141 11.32 21.33 68.80
CA VAL A 1141 10.61 20.13 69.22
C VAL A 1141 10.76 19.94 70.72
N LEU A 1142 9.64 19.69 71.41
CA LEU A 1142 9.67 19.43 72.85
C LEU A 1142 10.18 18.03 73.13
N LEU A 1143 11.19 17.93 74.01
CA LEU A 1143 11.66 16.66 74.52
C LEU A 1143 10.77 16.30 75.72
N LYS A 1144 9.77 15.46 75.48
CA LYS A 1144 8.81 15.05 76.52
C LYS A 1144 8.68 13.54 76.61
N THR A 1145 8.53 13.07 77.84
CA THR A 1145 8.05 11.71 78.13
C THR A 1145 6.56 11.76 78.46
N ASN A 1146 5.91 10.61 78.66
CA ASN A 1146 4.51 10.57 79.09
C ASN A 1146 4.24 11.25 80.45
N GLN A 1147 5.29 11.61 81.20
CA GLN A 1147 5.18 12.13 82.57
C GLN A 1147 5.64 13.59 82.72
N GLU A 1148 6.62 14.04 81.93
CA GLU A 1148 7.20 15.38 82.05
C GLU A 1148 7.89 15.86 80.76
N ILE A 1149 8.01 17.19 80.62
CA ILE A 1149 8.92 17.83 79.65
C ILE A 1149 10.32 17.83 80.25
N VAL A 1150 11.26 17.19 79.57
CA VAL A 1150 12.66 17.09 79.99
C VAL A 1150 13.58 18.04 79.23
N GLY A 1151 13.09 18.73 78.19
CA GLY A 1151 13.89 19.67 77.42
C GLY A 1151 13.23 20.20 76.16
N ALA A 1152 14.01 20.92 75.36
CA ALA A 1152 13.63 21.40 74.02
C ALA A 1152 14.81 21.27 73.06
N MET A 1153 14.55 20.82 71.84
CA MET A 1153 15.54 20.68 70.78
C MET A 1153 15.19 21.62 69.62
N PHE A 1154 16.14 22.47 69.23
CA PHE A 1154 16.00 23.38 68.10
C PHE A 1154 16.84 22.86 66.94
N VAL A 1155 16.19 22.57 65.83
CA VAL A 1155 16.76 22.16 64.54
C VAL A 1155 16.62 23.33 63.59
N SER A 1156 17.73 23.96 63.21
CA SER A 1156 17.75 25.27 62.55
C SER A 1156 18.46 25.23 61.20
N TYR A 1157 17.90 25.97 60.24
CA TYR A 1157 18.38 26.08 58.86
C TYR A 1157 18.61 27.54 58.49
N ARG A 1158 19.73 27.83 57.83
CA ARG A 1158 20.05 29.14 57.25
C ARG A 1158 19.37 29.36 55.89
N ARG A 1159 18.86 28.29 55.31
CA ARG A 1159 18.05 28.27 54.09
C ARG A 1159 16.56 28.14 54.41
N HIS A 1160 15.74 28.47 53.40
CA HIS A 1160 14.32 28.12 53.43
C HIS A 1160 14.18 26.59 53.48
N HIS A 1161 13.40 26.09 54.45
CA HIS A 1161 13.13 24.66 54.64
C HIS A 1161 11.66 24.44 55.02
N GLU A 1162 10.95 23.68 54.19
CA GLU A 1162 9.54 23.31 54.42
C GLU A 1162 9.45 22.01 55.22
N PHE A 1163 8.76 22.06 56.36
CA PHE A 1163 8.60 20.91 57.26
C PHE A 1163 7.40 20.05 56.85
N THR A 1164 7.66 18.96 56.12
CA THR A 1164 6.62 18.01 55.70
C THR A 1164 5.99 17.26 56.90
N PRO A 1165 4.74 16.77 56.83
CA PRO A 1165 4.13 16.00 57.92
C PRO A 1165 4.92 14.75 58.32
N ASP A 1166 5.52 14.07 57.35
CA ASP A 1166 6.38 12.91 57.57
C ASP A 1166 7.64 13.33 58.35
N GLU A 1167 8.32 14.40 57.93
CA GLU A 1167 9.50 14.92 58.62
C GLU A 1167 9.20 15.36 60.06
N ARG A 1168 8.08 16.04 60.28
CA ARG A 1168 7.62 16.40 61.65
C ARG A 1168 7.43 15.17 62.51
N SER A 1169 6.84 14.12 61.96
CA SER A 1169 6.65 12.85 62.69
C SER A 1169 7.99 12.21 63.06
N LEU A 1170 8.97 12.24 62.16
CA LEU A 1170 10.32 11.73 62.45
C LEU A 1170 11.04 12.58 63.52
N LEU A 1171 10.89 13.91 63.48
CA LEU A 1171 11.41 14.83 64.49
C LEU A 1171 10.82 14.54 65.87
N GLU A 1172 9.51 14.28 65.96
CA GLU A 1172 8.85 13.91 67.21
C GLU A 1172 9.29 12.52 67.72
N ILE A 1173 9.49 11.54 66.84
CA ILE A 1173 10.04 10.21 67.22
C ILE A 1173 11.44 10.36 67.80
N LEU A 1174 12.31 11.13 67.14
CA LEU A 1174 13.66 11.38 67.63
C LEU A 1174 13.62 12.12 68.98
N ALA A 1175 12.76 13.13 69.11
CA ALA A 1175 12.58 13.88 70.34
C ALA A 1175 12.10 12.99 71.50
N SER A 1176 11.20 12.04 71.24
CA SER A 1176 10.74 11.08 72.25
C SER A 1176 11.87 10.15 72.72
N ASN A 1177 12.67 9.61 71.78
CA ASN A 1177 13.83 8.78 72.10
C ASN A 1177 14.89 9.56 72.90
N ALA A 1178 15.19 10.78 72.46
CA ALA A 1178 16.08 11.71 73.16
C ALA A 1178 15.58 12.03 74.58
N ALA A 1179 14.27 12.24 74.75
CA ALA A 1179 13.67 12.50 76.07
C ALA A 1179 13.85 11.32 77.02
N VAL A 1180 13.67 10.08 76.53
CA VAL A 1180 13.92 8.85 77.30
C VAL A 1180 15.39 8.74 77.68
N ALA A 1181 16.31 8.99 76.74
CA ALA A 1181 17.75 8.92 76.98
C ALA A 1181 18.21 9.93 78.05
N ILE A 1182 17.78 11.20 77.95
CA ILE A 1182 18.06 12.25 78.95
C ILE A 1182 17.51 11.85 80.32
N ARG A 1183 16.28 11.34 80.38
CA ARG A 1183 15.66 10.90 81.65
C ARG A 1183 16.43 9.74 82.28
N ASN A 1184 16.81 8.74 81.49
CA ASN A 1184 17.56 7.58 81.97
C ASN A 1184 18.92 8.01 82.52
N ARG A 1185 19.65 8.90 81.81
CA ARG A 1185 20.90 9.50 82.33
C ARG A 1185 20.66 10.16 83.68
N ARG A 1186 19.64 11.01 83.82
CA ARG A 1186 19.31 11.68 85.11
C ARG A 1186 19.05 10.68 86.23
N GLN A 1187 18.31 9.61 85.96
CA GLN A 1187 18.01 8.59 86.96
C GLN A 1187 19.28 7.84 87.38
N LEU A 1188 20.15 7.47 86.44
CA LEU A 1188 21.43 6.82 86.71
C LEU A 1188 22.37 7.74 87.51
N SER A 1189 22.43 9.04 87.18
CA SER A 1189 23.21 10.03 87.93
C SER A 1189 22.72 10.16 89.39
N ARG A 1190 21.41 10.09 89.64
CA ARG A 1190 20.83 10.09 91.01
C ARG A 1190 21.17 8.83 91.80
N VAL A 1191 21.21 7.67 91.14
CA VAL A 1191 21.62 6.40 91.75
C VAL A 1191 23.11 6.40 92.10
N GLY A 1192 23.96 7.01 91.26
CA GLY A 1192 25.41 7.15 91.50
C GLY A 1192 25.78 8.20 92.56
N SER A 1193 24.94 9.21 92.80
CA SER A 1193 25.19 10.30 93.76
C SER A 1193 24.73 10.02 95.21
N GLY A 1194 24.28 8.80 95.53
CA GLY A 1194 23.97 8.38 96.91
C GLY A 1194 22.65 8.92 97.50
N GLU A 1195 21.73 9.46 96.70
CA GLU A 1195 20.38 9.79 97.17
C GLU A 1195 19.45 8.59 97.00
N ILE A 1196 19.43 7.69 97.98
CA ILE A 1196 18.50 6.56 98.02
C ILE A 1196 17.14 7.03 98.55
N SER A 1197 16.10 6.90 97.72
CA SER A 1197 14.73 6.66 98.18
C SER A 1197 13.90 5.97 97.09
N THR A 1198 13.69 4.66 97.28
CA THR A 1198 12.64 3.80 96.70
C THR A 1198 12.52 3.70 95.17
N LEU A 1199 13.19 2.72 94.58
CA LEU A 1199 12.82 2.13 93.28
C LEU A 1199 11.73 1.06 93.46
N PRO A 1200 10.67 1.03 92.66
CA PRO A 1200 10.01 -0.20 92.27
C PRO A 1200 10.78 -0.86 91.12
N THR A 1201 10.88 -2.18 91.19
CA THR A 1201 11.48 -3.12 90.22
C THR A 1201 11.00 -2.89 88.77
N PRO A 1202 11.85 -3.12 87.75
CA PRO A 1202 11.41 -3.08 86.37
C PRO A 1202 10.54 -4.31 86.08
N GLN A 1203 9.24 -4.11 85.89
CA GLN A 1203 8.40 -5.11 85.22
C GLN A 1203 8.84 -5.19 83.76
N ALA A 1204 9.30 -6.39 83.37
CA ALA A 1204 9.42 -6.79 81.98
C ALA A 1204 8.03 -6.67 81.33
N ALA A 1205 7.83 -5.59 80.56
CA ALA A 1205 6.71 -5.49 79.64
C ALA A 1205 7.11 -6.22 78.34
N SER A 1206 6.58 -7.43 78.26
CA SER A 1206 6.42 -8.29 77.09
C SER A 1206 6.39 -7.56 75.74
N SER A 1207 7.23 -8.07 74.84
CA SER A 1207 6.99 -8.20 73.41
C SER A 1207 5.51 -8.39 73.06
N SER A 1208 4.85 -7.38 72.49
CA SER A 1208 3.70 -7.54 71.57
C SER A 1208 3.05 -6.20 71.22
N ILE A 1209 3.66 -5.36 70.37
CA ILE A 1209 2.88 -4.41 69.54
C ILE A 1209 3.59 -4.26 68.18
N PHE A 1210 3.42 -5.24 67.30
CA PHE A 1210 3.35 -5.00 65.87
C PHE A 1210 1.87 -5.10 65.49
N PRO A 1211 1.21 -4.02 65.04
CA PRO A 1211 0.12 -4.19 64.11
C PRO A 1211 0.74 -4.41 62.73
N GLU A 1212 0.42 -5.54 62.10
CA GLU A 1212 0.60 -5.70 60.66
C GLU A 1212 -0.02 -4.49 59.94
N ARG A 1213 0.82 -3.72 59.25
CA ARG A 1213 0.58 -3.22 57.89
C ARG A 1213 1.79 -2.47 57.34
#